data_AF-A0A927M6U2-F1
#
_entry.id   AF-A0A927M6U2-F1
#
_cell.length_a   1.000
_cell.length_b   1.000
_cell.length_c   1.000
_cell.angle_alpha   90.00
_cell.angle_beta   90.00
_cell.angle_gamma   90.00
#
_symmetry.space_group_name_H-M   'P 1'
#
loop_
_entity.id
_entity.type
_entity.pdbx_description
1 polymer ?
#
loop_
_entity_poly.entity_id
_entity_poly.type
_entity_poly.pdbx_seq_one_letter_code
_entity_poly.pdbx_strand_id
1 'polypeptide(L)'
;MTGLMGGADELTPEAPVPPAARPDRAAGAVRSAARSHLPAFTAGAVLVAIALLIGFWSTSVPSAAGADAAADQFSADRAYQHLVRIGRAPHPSGTDEADAVRGYVIAQLTALGLRPEEQDTMAHRAADGWADLAGRVHNVVATVPGTGAGTGARGRVVLMAHTDSTAISHGASDDGRNVAALLEIARALRQGPGLRNDVTLVFTDSEEFGQLGAGALLRDRPPGTPRDTVVLNLEARGTSGRVVMFETGPGSGGVVGALSGRVPMATSFSAEVYRRLPNDTDFTQFKTAGYAGMNFAVIGGSARYHTAQDNLATVDRGSVQDMGDTVLAATRELGDRRLSGVASSGEATWFSIGPWLVRYPAGMVLPLAALAVAATVAACWYARRRRALGLRGAGVAAATFPLAMVAAGAVGWATWRLLDFAKPEYGRFLYGDPYRTAATSTGLVVLAAAVAWVWLVLVRRRVTATEAAAGLLVWLSAAALLTAVSVPGAAYLFTWAALTGAAGLAAAARLPGIAPWRPVLLASSALPLVLLLAPLLPVLLRTVGLGTAAAPLMTVPLLVGVLFAVDVKPVLRRARILTATLALAGVLLMSVGAAVDRFDPAHPLPVSLMYALDADTGQAQWMSADADPDRWVGHYVTARRMPVTDRFPNLWGPAGGYRVGDAPTVAALPRPVVRSVGDERDGTLRRLRLQVSAESGRPILLALYLDTSSATVLDATIAGLPTGGGALSSGRNVPLAPAVWKWGVMVAAPPDAGFEVSLRVRADGPVRVLALAQAPAIPAQALDRPLPADRTWAAEGSGLAFASRTYQW
;
A
#
# COMPACT_ATOMS: atom_id res chain seq x y z
N MET A 1 32.08 -106.56 27.60
CA MET A 1 32.88 -107.07 28.75
C MET A 1 32.93 -105.97 29.80
N THR A 2 32.54 -106.30 31.05
CA THR A 2 33.00 -105.74 32.35
C THR A 2 33.03 -104.21 32.51
N GLY A 3 32.46 -103.57 33.54
CA GLY A 3 32.12 -103.97 34.91
C GLY A 3 32.35 -102.72 35.80
N LEU A 4 31.36 -102.38 36.63
CA LEU A 4 31.44 -102.20 38.09
C LEU A 4 32.00 -100.88 38.66
N MET A 5 31.18 -100.29 39.56
CA MET A 5 31.44 -99.60 40.85
C MET A 5 32.57 -98.57 40.92
N GLY A 6 32.47 -97.40 41.58
CA GLY A 6 31.59 -96.87 42.62
C GLY A 6 32.42 -95.85 43.41
N GLY A 7 31.82 -94.78 43.93
CA GLY A 7 32.51 -93.82 44.83
C GLY A 7 31.83 -92.45 44.92
N ALA A 8 31.14 -92.21 46.03
CA ALA A 8 30.70 -90.90 46.55
C ALA A 8 31.93 -90.04 46.92
N ASP A 9 31.91 -88.73 47.20
CA ASP A 9 30.91 -87.69 47.48
C ASP A 9 31.72 -86.37 47.42
N GLU A 10 31.22 -85.27 46.85
CA GLU A 10 31.44 -83.91 47.40
C GLU A 10 30.65 -82.85 46.62
N LEU A 11 29.81 -82.16 47.38
CA LEU A 11 28.89 -81.11 46.95
C LEU A 11 29.62 -79.82 46.56
N THR A 12 29.40 -79.36 45.33
CA THR A 12 29.57 -77.95 44.95
C THR A 12 28.33 -77.48 44.18
N PRO A 13 27.65 -76.39 44.58
CA PRO A 13 26.46 -75.92 43.89
C PRO A 13 26.85 -75.16 42.60
N GLU A 14 26.33 -75.64 41.47
CA GLU A 14 26.37 -74.99 40.17
C GLU A 14 25.64 -73.63 40.19
N ALA A 15 26.21 -72.67 39.46
CA ALA A 15 25.77 -71.28 39.39
C ALA A 15 24.34 -71.11 38.81
N PRO A 16 23.57 -70.11 39.27
CA PRO A 16 22.33 -69.75 38.60
C PRO A 16 22.64 -69.05 37.26
N VAL A 17 22.19 -69.67 36.17
CA VAL A 17 22.08 -69.02 34.85
C VAL A 17 21.17 -67.79 34.99
N PRO A 18 21.63 -66.56 34.68
CA PRO A 18 20.76 -65.39 34.73
C PRO A 18 19.70 -65.50 33.62
N PRO A 19 18.44 -65.11 33.88
CA PRO A 19 17.42 -65.15 32.84
C PRO A 19 17.82 -64.20 31.71
N ALA A 20 17.78 -64.70 30.48
CA ALA A 20 17.98 -63.90 29.28
C ALA A 20 17.03 -62.69 29.32
N ALA A 21 17.59 -61.49 29.41
CA ALA A 21 16.84 -60.25 29.35
C ALA A 21 16.13 -60.17 27.99
N ARG A 22 14.80 -60.28 28.00
CA ARG A 22 13.97 -60.11 26.80
C ARG A 22 14.27 -58.75 26.12
N PRO A 23 14.61 -58.71 24.83
CA PRO A 23 14.88 -57.46 24.11
C PRO A 23 13.63 -56.59 23.85
N ASP A 24 12.43 -57.06 24.20
CA ASP A 24 11.16 -56.40 23.87
C ASP A 24 10.83 -55.13 24.67
N ARG A 25 11.42 -54.91 25.87
CA ARG A 25 11.10 -53.72 26.66
C ARG A 25 11.71 -52.43 26.10
N ALA A 26 12.89 -52.51 25.46
CA ALA A 26 13.53 -51.36 24.84
C ALA A 26 12.81 -50.96 23.53
N ALA A 27 12.40 -51.94 22.72
CA ALA A 27 11.61 -51.69 21.51
C ALA A 27 10.20 -51.13 21.82
N GLY A 28 9.56 -51.60 22.91
CA GLY A 28 8.28 -51.08 23.40
C GLY A 28 8.36 -49.64 23.92
N ALA A 29 9.43 -49.28 24.65
CA ALA A 29 9.64 -47.92 25.17
C ALA A 29 9.94 -46.90 24.05
N VAL A 30 10.71 -47.30 23.02
CA VAL A 30 10.98 -46.45 21.85
C VAL A 30 9.73 -46.27 20.98
N ARG A 31 8.91 -47.32 20.79
CA ARG A 31 7.61 -47.22 20.11
C ARG A 31 6.58 -46.39 20.90
N SER A 32 6.62 -46.43 22.23
CA SER A 32 5.78 -45.62 23.12
C SER A 32 6.14 -44.12 23.05
N ALA A 33 7.43 -43.78 23.08
CA ALA A 33 7.90 -42.40 22.95
C ALA A 33 7.65 -41.81 21.55
N ALA A 34 7.76 -42.61 20.48
CA ALA A 34 7.41 -42.16 19.12
C ALA A 34 5.91 -41.83 18.97
N ARG A 35 5.03 -42.57 19.68
CA ARG A 35 3.57 -42.34 19.69
C ARG A 35 3.16 -41.10 20.49
N SER A 36 3.92 -40.66 21.49
CA SER A 36 3.58 -39.49 22.31
C SER A 36 3.80 -38.13 21.62
N HIS A 37 4.58 -38.08 20.52
CA HIS A 37 4.90 -36.84 19.80
C HIS A 37 4.13 -36.64 18.48
N LEU A 38 3.46 -37.69 17.98
CA LEU A 38 2.68 -37.64 16.74
C LEU A 38 1.61 -36.52 16.75
N PRO A 39 0.83 -36.30 17.82
CA PRO A 39 -0.21 -35.27 17.82
C PRO A 39 0.35 -33.84 17.69
N ALA A 40 1.52 -33.57 18.26
CA ALA A 40 2.19 -32.27 18.17
C ALA A 40 2.68 -31.98 16.75
N PHE A 41 3.30 -32.99 16.12
CA PHE A 41 3.79 -32.88 14.75
C PHE A 41 2.63 -32.73 13.76
N THR A 42 1.58 -33.54 13.92
CA THR A 42 0.35 -33.42 13.12
C THR A 42 -0.31 -32.06 13.30
N ALA A 43 -0.44 -31.56 14.53
CA ALA A 43 -1.01 -30.23 14.79
C ALA A 43 -0.18 -29.11 14.14
N GLY A 44 1.15 -29.17 14.23
CA GLY A 44 2.04 -28.21 13.56
C GLY A 44 1.89 -28.25 12.03
N ALA A 45 1.84 -29.45 11.44
CA ALA A 45 1.62 -29.62 10.00
C ALA A 45 0.25 -29.10 9.55
N VAL A 46 -0.80 -29.36 10.34
CA VAL A 46 -2.15 -28.84 10.09
C VAL A 46 -2.18 -27.31 10.17
N LEU A 47 -1.52 -26.70 11.16
CA LEU A 47 -1.45 -25.23 11.25
C LEU A 47 -0.72 -24.61 10.05
N VAL A 48 0.36 -25.24 9.57
CA VAL A 48 1.04 -24.81 8.35
C VAL A 48 0.12 -24.97 7.13
N ALA A 49 -0.60 -26.08 7.01
CA ALA A 49 -1.56 -26.28 5.93
C ALA A 49 -2.69 -25.23 5.97
N ILE A 50 -3.22 -24.92 7.16
CA ILE A 50 -4.22 -23.86 7.36
C ILE A 50 -3.64 -22.50 6.96
N ALA A 51 -2.39 -22.18 7.36
CA ALA A 51 -1.70 -20.96 6.98
C ALA A 51 -1.63 -20.79 5.47
N LEU A 52 -1.21 -21.86 4.78
CA LEU A 52 -1.07 -21.88 3.32
C LEU A 52 -2.43 -21.78 2.63
N LEU A 53 -3.45 -22.51 3.09
CA LEU A 53 -4.80 -22.47 2.53
C LEU A 53 -5.45 -21.10 2.70
N ILE A 54 -5.33 -20.48 3.88
CA ILE A 54 -5.89 -19.16 4.14
C ILE A 54 -5.11 -18.09 3.41
N GLY A 55 -3.78 -18.17 3.39
CA GLY A 55 -2.94 -17.27 2.60
C GLY A 55 -3.30 -17.34 1.11
N PHE A 56 -3.45 -18.55 0.58
CA PHE A 56 -3.89 -18.78 -0.80
C PHE A 56 -5.28 -18.20 -1.05
N TRP A 57 -6.28 -18.58 -0.26
CA TRP A 57 -7.66 -18.15 -0.47
C TRP A 57 -7.83 -16.63 -0.30
N SER A 58 -7.18 -16.04 0.71
CA SER A 58 -7.25 -14.59 0.97
C SER A 58 -6.59 -13.74 -0.11
N THR A 59 -5.69 -14.33 -0.90
CA THR A 59 -4.97 -13.63 -1.99
C THR A 59 -5.44 -14.05 -3.39
N SER A 60 -6.33 -15.04 -3.49
CA SER A 60 -6.85 -15.58 -4.76
C SER A 60 -7.91 -14.66 -5.33
N VAL A 61 -7.63 -14.08 -6.50
CA VAL A 61 -8.55 -13.22 -7.24
C VAL A 61 -9.73 -14.03 -7.80
N PRO A 62 -10.97 -13.53 -7.71
CA PRO A 62 -12.12 -14.22 -8.30
C PRO A 62 -12.05 -14.24 -9.83
N SER A 63 -12.78 -15.18 -10.45
CA SER A 63 -12.96 -15.20 -11.90
C SER A 63 -13.80 -14.02 -12.38
N ALA A 64 -13.42 -13.42 -13.50
CA ALA A 64 -14.21 -12.39 -14.18
C ALA A 64 -15.54 -12.96 -14.69
N ALA A 65 -16.65 -12.29 -14.41
CA ALA A 65 -17.96 -12.65 -14.95
C ALA A 65 -18.12 -12.13 -16.39
N GLY A 66 -18.73 -12.95 -17.24
CA GLY A 66 -19.01 -12.63 -18.64
C GLY A 66 -20.08 -11.56 -18.81
N ALA A 67 -20.25 -11.08 -20.04
CA ALA A 67 -21.26 -10.06 -20.38
C ALA A 67 -22.71 -10.56 -20.24
N ASP A 68 -22.90 -11.88 -20.19
CA ASP A 68 -24.15 -12.62 -19.98
C ASP A 68 -24.54 -12.79 -18.50
N ALA A 69 -23.69 -12.35 -17.55
CA ALA A 69 -24.03 -12.32 -16.14
C ALA A 69 -25.35 -11.57 -15.90
N ALA A 70 -26.09 -11.96 -14.86
CA ALA A 70 -27.42 -11.40 -14.56
C ALA A 70 -27.41 -9.86 -14.56
N ALA A 71 -28.51 -9.25 -15.00
CA ALA A 71 -28.58 -7.82 -15.25
C ALA A 71 -28.36 -6.98 -13.99
N ASP A 72 -28.75 -7.48 -12.83
CA ASP A 72 -28.56 -6.86 -11.52
C ASP A 72 -27.21 -7.25 -10.86
N GLN A 73 -26.35 -7.99 -11.54
CA GLN A 73 -25.00 -8.33 -11.04
C GLN A 73 -23.93 -7.52 -11.75
N PHE A 74 -22.78 -7.37 -11.09
CA PHE A 74 -21.61 -6.76 -11.69
C PHE A 74 -20.96 -7.73 -12.68
N SER A 75 -20.55 -7.22 -13.84
CA SER A 75 -19.76 -7.97 -14.83
C SER A 75 -18.48 -7.22 -15.16
N ALA A 76 -17.34 -7.87 -14.91
CA ALA A 76 -16.05 -7.35 -15.32
C ALA A 76 -15.97 -7.18 -16.84
N ASP A 77 -16.58 -8.05 -17.64
CA ASP A 77 -16.58 -7.90 -19.10
C ASP A 77 -17.38 -6.68 -19.58
N ARG A 78 -18.52 -6.36 -18.94
CA ARG A 78 -19.26 -5.11 -19.23
C ARG A 78 -18.47 -3.88 -18.81
N ALA A 79 -17.89 -3.90 -17.61
CA ALA A 79 -17.01 -2.82 -17.16
C ALA A 79 -15.81 -2.64 -18.12
N TYR A 80 -15.21 -3.74 -18.59
CA TYR A 80 -14.06 -3.70 -19.49
C TYR A 80 -14.37 -2.99 -20.82
N GLN A 81 -15.62 -3.01 -21.31
CA GLN A 81 -16.02 -2.25 -22.50
C GLN A 81 -15.88 -0.73 -22.29
N HIS A 82 -16.18 -0.24 -21.08
CA HIS A 82 -15.91 1.15 -20.72
C HIS A 82 -14.42 1.42 -20.61
N LEU A 83 -13.69 0.51 -19.96
CA LEU A 83 -12.26 0.64 -19.76
C LEU A 83 -11.49 0.75 -21.08
N VAL A 84 -11.87 0.01 -22.13
CA VAL A 84 -11.24 0.12 -23.47
C VAL A 84 -11.31 1.54 -24.05
N ARG A 85 -12.32 2.33 -23.68
CA ARG A 85 -12.44 3.73 -24.10
C ARG A 85 -11.63 4.66 -23.22
N ILE A 86 -11.63 4.42 -21.92
CA ILE A 86 -10.98 5.27 -20.91
C ILE A 86 -9.45 5.09 -20.95
N GLY A 87 -8.97 3.85 -20.80
CA GLY A 87 -7.54 3.53 -20.70
C GLY A 87 -6.80 3.41 -22.03
N ARG A 88 -7.29 4.05 -23.11
CA ARG A 88 -6.70 3.89 -24.45
C ARG A 88 -5.43 4.69 -24.67
N ALA A 89 -5.29 5.84 -24.00
CA ALA A 89 -4.16 6.76 -24.10
C ALA A 89 -3.99 7.53 -22.78
N PRO A 90 -2.82 8.13 -22.53
CA PRO A 90 -2.67 9.07 -21.41
C PRO A 90 -3.63 10.25 -21.52
N HIS A 91 -4.25 10.57 -20.40
CA HIS A 91 -5.32 11.55 -20.29
C HIS A 91 -5.19 12.40 -19.02
N PRO A 92 -4.03 13.07 -18.82
CA PRO A 92 -3.88 14.00 -17.71
C PRO A 92 -4.85 15.17 -17.83
N SER A 93 -5.22 15.71 -16.66
CA SER A 93 -6.12 16.86 -16.53
C SER A 93 -5.77 18.00 -17.50
N GLY A 94 -6.79 18.55 -18.16
CA GLY A 94 -6.64 19.66 -19.12
C GLY A 94 -6.22 19.27 -20.54
N THR A 95 -6.09 17.98 -20.85
CA THR A 95 -5.85 17.50 -22.23
C THR A 95 -7.13 17.16 -22.98
N ASP A 96 -7.05 17.15 -24.31
CA ASP A 96 -8.17 16.75 -25.18
C ASP A 96 -8.64 15.30 -24.90
N GLU A 97 -7.73 14.42 -24.49
CA GLU A 97 -8.08 13.04 -24.14
C GLU A 97 -8.83 12.98 -22.80
N ALA A 98 -8.45 13.78 -21.81
CA ALA A 98 -9.22 13.91 -20.56
C ALA A 98 -10.64 14.45 -20.83
N ASP A 99 -10.77 15.43 -21.75
CA ASP A 99 -12.07 15.92 -22.21
C ASP A 99 -12.89 14.82 -22.90
N ALA A 100 -12.26 13.96 -23.71
CA ALA A 100 -12.91 12.83 -24.36
C ALA A 100 -13.38 11.76 -23.36
N VAL A 101 -12.58 11.45 -22.34
CA VAL A 101 -12.95 10.54 -21.24
C VAL A 101 -14.13 11.09 -20.46
N ARG A 102 -14.08 12.36 -20.07
CA ARG A 102 -15.19 13.04 -19.37
C ARG A 102 -16.48 13.01 -20.19
N GLY A 103 -16.41 13.38 -21.48
CA GLY A 103 -17.54 13.33 -22.39
C GLY A 103 -18.12 11.92 -22.54
N TYR A 104 -17.27 10.90 -22.58
CA TYR A 104 -17.69 9.50 -22.58
C TYR A 104 -18.45 9.12 -21.30
N VAL A 105 -17.93 9.45 -20.12
CA VAL A 105 -18.58 9.20 -18.83
C VAL A 105 -19.96 9.85 -18.77
N ILE A 106 -20.07 11.13 -19.16
CA ILE A 106 -21.35 11.86 -19.24
C ILE A 106 -22.34 11.14 -20.18
N ALA A 107 -21.87 10.71 -21.35
CA ALA A 107 -22.71 9.98 -22.31
C ALA A 107 -23.20 8.64 -21.76
N GLN A 108 -22.35 7.86 -21.08
CA GLN A 108 -22.73 6.58 -20.48
C GLN A 108 -23.76 6.77 -19.35
N LEU A 109 -23.56 7.75 -18.46
CA LEU A 109 -24.51 8.08 -17.39
C LEU A 109 -25.87 8.52 -17.97
N THR A 110 -25.86 9.33 -19.01
CA THR A 110 -27.07 9.77 -19.72
C THR A 110 -27.81 8.58 -20.37
N ALA A 111 -27.07 7.66 -20.98
CA ALA A 111 -27.64 6.44 -21.58
C ALA A 111 -28.30 5.52 -20.54
N LEU A 112 -27.86 5.55 -19.28
CA LEU A 112 -28.51 4.86 -18.15
C LEU A 112 -29.77 5.58 -17.64
N GLY A 113 -30.12 6.73 -18.23
CA GLY A 113 -31.24 7.58 -17.83
C GLY A 113 -30.96 8.42 -16.59
N LEU A 114 -29.68 8.63 -16.24
CA LEU A 114 -29.26 9.52 -15.16
C LEU A 114 -29.09 10.95 -15.70
N ARG A 115 -29.01 11.92 -14.78
CA ARG A 115 -28.75 13.33 -15.09
C ARG A 115 -27.35 13.70 -14.58
N PRO A 116 -26.30 13.53 -15.39
CA PRO A 116 -24.96 13.98 -15.00
C PRO A 116 -24.90 15.50 -14.95
N GLU A 117 -24.27 16.02 -13.92
CA GLU A 117 -23.97 17.43 -13.72
C GLU A 117 -22.45 17.62 -13.72
N GLU A 118 -21.97 18.54 -14.54
CA GLU A 118 -20.56 18.94 -14.54
C GLU A 118 -20.34 20.09 -13.54
N GLN A 119 -19.25 20.01 -12.79
CA GLN A 119 -18.70 21.11 -12.01
C GLN A 119 -17.40 21.55 -12.67
N ASP A 120 -17.43 22.76 -13.23
CA ASP A 120 -16.30 23.43 -13.87
C ASP A 120 -15.93 24.65 -13.01
N THR A 121 -14.77 24.59 -12.37
CA THR A 121 -14.30 25.66 -11.47
C THR A 121 -12.79 25.66 -11.31
N MET A 122 -12.24 26.77 -10.85
CA MET A 122 -10.88 26.79 -10.32
C MET A 122 -10.84 26.16 -8.91
N ALA A 123 -9.76 25.45 -8.63
CA ALA A 123 -9.44 24.84 -7.36
C ALA A 123 -8.07 25.30 -6.88
N HIS A 124 -7.86 25.27 -5.57
CA HIS A 124 -6.59 25.60 -4.93
C HIS A 124 -6.37 24.68 -3.73
N ARG A 125 -5.10 24.31 -3.56
CA ARG A 125 -4.57 23.61 -2.41
C ARG A 125 -3.23 24.24 -2.03
N ALA A 126 -3.15 24.76 -0.80
CA ALA A 126 -1.87 25.14 -0.22
C ALA A 126 -1.01 23.89 -0.02
N ALA A 127 0.30 24.01 -0.28
CA ALA A 127 1.23 22.91 -0.14
C ALA A 127 2.28 23.23 0.94
N ASP A 128 2.39 22.37 1.95
CA ASP A 128 3.33 22.58 3.06
C ASP A 128 4.77 22.35 2.58
N GLY A 129 5.52 23.44 2.41
CA GLY A 129 6.92 23.40 2.00
C GLY A 129 7.14 23.34 0.49
N TRP A 130 6.07 23.42 -0.31
CA TRP A 130 6.07 23.37 -1.77
C TRP A 130 5.31 24.56 -2.36
N ALA A 131 5.43 24.76 -3.68
CA ALA A 131 4.61 25.76 -4.35
C ALA A 131 3.13 25.41 -4.23
N ASP A 132 2.29 26.41 -3.96
CA ASP A 132 0.84 26.25 -3.93
C ASP A 132 0.36 25.63 -5.24
N LEU A 133 -0.64 24.76 -5.17
CA LEU A 133 -1.20 24.10 -6.34
C LEU A 133 -2.60 24.64 -6.60
N ALA A 134 -2.88 24.98 -7.84
CA ALA A 134 -4.18 25.36 -8.32
C ALA A 134 -4.45 24.68 -9.66
N GLY A 135 -5.68 24.76 -10.14
CA GLY A 135 -6.02 24.24 -11.45
C GLY A 135 -7.51 24.36 -11.74
N ARG A 136 -7.87 24.29 -13.01
CA ARG A 136 -9.27 24.20 -13.42
C ARG A 136 -9.67 22.73 -13.42
N VAL A 137 -10.76 22.40 -12.74
CA VAL A 137 -11.22 21.02 -12.57
C VAL A 137 -12.62 20.84 -13.15
N HIS A 138 -12.86 19.65 -13.70
CA HIS A 138 -14.11 19.25 -14.35
C HIS A 138 -14.70 17.97 -13.73
N ASN A 139 -15.24 18.07 -12.52
CA ASN A 139 -15.88 16.91 -11.88
C ASN A 139 -17.23 16.58 -12.55
N VAL A 140 -17.59 15.30 -12.60
CA VAL A 140 -18.91 14.83 -13.05
C VAL A 140 -19.63 14.12 -11.91
N VAL A 141 -20.87 14.53 -11.64
CA VAL A 141 -21.70 13.96 -10.58
C VAL A 141 -23.02 13.47 -11.16
N ALA A 142 -23.44 12.25 -10.82
CA ALA A 142 -24.75 11.73 -11.19
C ALA A 142 -25.38 10.94 -10.03
N THR A 143 -26.69 11.01 -9.87
CA THR A 143 -27.38 10.33 -8.76
C THR A 143 -28.38 9.30 -9.28
N VAL A 144 -28.26 8.07 -8.79
CA VAL A 144 -29.32 7.06 -8.83
C VAL A 144 -30.28 7.36 -7.66
N PRO A 145 -31.53 7.78 -7.94
CA PRO A 145 -32.44 8.22 -6.89
C PRO A 145 -32.88 7.04 -6.03
N GLY A 146 -32.84 7.22 -4.71
CA GLY A 146 -33.39 6.28 -3.74
C GLY A 146 -34.92 6.34 -3.67
N THR A 147 -35.53 5.27 -3.16
CA THR A 147 -36.99 5.10 -3.01
C THR A 147 -37.54 5.81 -1.77
N GLY A 148 -36.69 6.25 -0.83
CA GLY A 148 -37.10 6.90 0.43
C GLY A 148 -37.69 8.32 0.29
N ALA A 149 -38.24 8.70 -0.88
CA ALA A 149 -38.84 10.03 -1.14
C ALA A 149 -39.96 10.31 -0.15
N GLY A 150 -39.94 11.48 0.51
CA GLY A 150 -41.04 11.91 1.36
C GLY A 150 -41.06 11.35 2.79
N THR A 151 -40.09 10.54 3.21
CA THR A 151 -40.04 9.97 4.58
C THR A 151 -39.16 10.74 5.56
N GLY A 152 -38.47 11.80 5.12
CA GLY A 152 -37.54 12.59 5.94
C GLY A 152 -36.26 11.86 6.38
N ALA A 153 -36.03 10.64 5.87
CA ALA A 153 -34.92 9.76 6.23
C ALA A 153 -34.04 9.41 5.01
N ARG A 154 -33.66 10.40 4.20
CA ARG A 154 -32.81 10.22 3.02
C ARG A 154 -31.36 10.49 3.36
N GLY A 155 -30.51 9.46 3.29
CA GLY A 155 -29.05 9.63 3.27
C GLY A 155 -28.48 9.46 1.85
N ARG A 156 -27.16 9.52 1.74
CA ARG A 156 -26.44 9.32 0.48
C ARG A 156 -25.25 8.38 0.62
N VAL A 157 -25.14 7.44 -0.32
CA VAL A 157 -23.91 6.66 -0.52
C VAL A 157 -23.20 7.27 -1.73
N VAL A 158 -22.01 7.81 -1.52
CA VAL A 158 -21.17 8.37 -2.59
C VAL A 158 -20.19 7.31 -3.06
N LEU A 159 -20.14 7.03 -4.36
CA LEU A 159 -19.11 6.19 -4.97
C LEU A 159 -18.19 7.09 -5.78
N MET A 160 -16.88 7.00 -5.54
CA MET A 160 -15.90 7.94 -6.07
C MET A 160 -14.72 7.22 -6.72
N ALA A 161 -14.29 7.77 -7.87
CA ALA A 161 -13.13 7.35 -8.66
C ALA A 161 -12.67 8.57 -9.49
N HIS A 162 -11.37 8.72 -9.74
CA HIS A 162 -10.86 9.84 -10.52
C HIS A 162 -10.76 9.50 -12.01
N THR A 163 -10.91 10.53 -12.86
CA THR A 163 -10.97 10.36 -14.33
C THR A 163 -9.70 10.76 -15.03
N ASP A 164 -8.81 11.51 -14.40
CA ASP A 164 -7.52 11.88 -14.96
C ASP A 164 -6.45 10.80 -14.74
N SER A 165 -5.44 10.77 -15.59
CA SER A 165 -4.25 9.93 -15.41
C SER A 165 -3.00 10.78 -15.15
N THR A 166 -1.94 10.19 -14.62
CA THR A 166 -0.60 10.81 -14.77
C THR A 166 -0.25 11.04 -16.25
N ALA A 167 0.69 11.97 -16.49
CA ALA A 167 1.04 12.45 -17.83
C ALA A 167 1.52 11.39 -18.84
N ILE A 168 2.16 10.31 -18.36
CA ILE A 168 2.72 9.24 -19.20
C ILE A 168 1.97 7.91 -19.09
N SER A 169 1.06 7.77 -18.11
CA SER A 169 0.29 6.55 -17.88
C SER A 169 -0.94 6.53 -18.75
N HIS A 170 -1.35 5.36 -19.26
CA HIS A 170 -2.66 5.24 -19.89
C HIS A 170 -3.80 5.24 -18.87
N GLY A 171 -3.48 5.17 -17.57
CA GLY A 171 -4.44 5.19 -16.47
C GLY A 171 -5.49 4.09 -16.55
N ALA A 172 -5.14 2.93 -17.13
CA ALA A 172 -6.12 1.86 -17.32
C ALA A 172 -6.50 1.20 -15.99
N SER A 173 -5.53 1.00 -15.11
CA SER A 173 -5.79 0.61 -13.74
C SER A 173 -6.05 1.83 -12.86
N ASP A 174 -5.26 2.89 -13.03
CA ASP A 174 -5.23 4.10 -12.20
C ASP A 174 -5.70 5.36 -12.96
N ASP A 175 -6.99 5.70 -12.96
CA ASP A 175 -8.08 5.02 -12.24
C ASP A 175 -9.24 4.57 -13.15
N GLY A 176 -8.93 4.39 -14.44
CA GLY A 176 -9.90 4.06 -15.47
C GLY A 176 -10.72 2.79 -15.21
N ARG A 177 -10.15 1.78 -14.55
CA ARG A 177 -10.90 0.56 -14.20
C ARG A 177 -12.00 0.84 -13.18
N ASN A 178 -11.78 1.79 -12.28
CA ASN A 178 -12.67 2.10 -11.18
C ASN A 178 -13.75 3.06 -11.67
N VAL A 179 -13.42 4.00 -12.57
CA VAL A 179 -14.40 4.73 -13.39
C VAL A 179 -15.33 3.75 -14.13
N ALA A 180 -14.75 2.75 -14.81
CA ALA A 180 -15.51 1.71 -15.49
C ALA A 180 -16.36 0.86 -14.52
N ALA A 181 -15.83 0.54 -13.34
CA ALA A 181 -16.56 -0.18 -12.30
C ALA A 181 -17.75 0.64 -11.80
N LEU A 182 -17.61 1.96 -11.59
CA LEU A 182 -18.71 2.82 -11.16
C LEU A 182 -19.83 2.88 -12.20
N LEU A 183 -19.50 2.93 -13.50
CA LEU A 183 -20.49 2.88 -14.58
C LEU A 183 -21.25 1.55 -14.60
N GLU A 184 -20.56 0.42 -14.44
CA GLU A 184 -21.20 -0.90 -14.38
C GLU A 184 -22.02 -1.10 -13.09
N ILE A 185 -21.55 -0.56 -11.95
CA ILE A 185 -22.31 -0.54 -10.69
C ILE A 185 -23.60 0.26 -10.87
N ALA A 186 -23.53 1.44 -11.49
CA ALA A 186 -24.70 2.26 -11.78
C ALA A 186 -25.72 1.50 -12.64
N ARG A 187 -25.25 0.80 -13.68
CA ARG A 187 -26.08 -0.06 -14.52
C ARG A 187 -26.74 -1.18 -13.71
N ALA A 188 -25.97 -1.90 -12.90
CA ALA A 188 -26.47 -3.01 -12.08
C ALA A 188 -27.50 -2.55 -11.04
N LEU A 189 -27.30 -1.38 -10.41
CA LEU A 189 -28.26 -0.78 -9.48
C LEU A 189 -29.57 -0.39 -10.15
N ARG A 190 -29.53 0.09 -11.40
CA ARG A 190 -30.72 0.44 -12.19
C ARG A 190 -31.56 -0.77 -12.61
N GLN A 191 -30.96 -1.96 -12.63
CA GLN A 191 -31.64 -3.22 -12.95
C GLN A 191 -32.06 -4.02 -11.71
N GLY A 192 -31.54 -3.66 -10.53
CA GLY A 192 -31.90 -4.29 -9.27
C GLY A 192 -33.04 -3.59 -8.53
N PRO A 193 -33.38 -4.06 -7.31
CA PRO A 193 -34.31 -3.37 -6.42
C PRO A 193 -33.83 -1.95 -6.11
N GLY A 194 -34.75 -0.99 -6.06
CA GLY A 194 -34.43 0.39 -5.69
C GLY A 194 -34.01 0.51 -4.22
N LEU A 195 -32.88 1.15 -3.97
CA LEU A 195 -32.32 1.36 -2.63
C LEU A 195 -33.05 2.49 -1.90
N ARG A 196 -33.03 2.50 -0.57
CA ARG A 196 -33.69 3.56 0.22
C ARG A 196 -32.98 4.92 0.11
N ASN A 197 -31.66 4.91 0.19
CA ASN A 197 -30.80 6.08 0.07
C ASN A 197 -30.46 6.39 -1.39
N ASP A 198 -30.10 7.64 -1.66
CA ASP A 198 -29.54 8.02 -2.95
C ASP A 198 -28.14 7.41 -3.09
N VAL A 199 -27.80 6.96 -4.30
CA VAL A 199 -26.42 6.60 -4.66
C VAL A 199 -25.88 7.63 -5.63
N THR A 200 -24.88 8.39 -5.19
CA THR A 200 -24.27 9.45 -6.00
C THR A 200 -22.91 8.99 -6.49
N LEU A 201 -22.76 8.95 -7.80
CA LEU A 201 -21.52 8.67 -8.50
C LEU A 201 -20.77 9.99 -8.65
N VAL A 202 -19.52 10.02 -8.23
CA VAL A 202 -18.63 11.17 -8.33
C VAL A 202 -17.40 10.75 -9.11
N PHE A 203 -17.18 11.42 -10.22
CA PHE A 203 -16.01 11.28 -11.06
C PHE A 203 -15.19 12.55 -10.93
N THR A 204 -14.08 12.47 -10.20
CA THR A 204 -13.21 13.61 -9.92
C THR A 204 -12.21 13.84 -11.04
N ASP A 205 -11.74 15.08 -11.15
CA ASP A 205 -10.68 15.50 -12.05
C ASP A 205 -9.50 16.06 -11.24
N SER A 206 -8.28 16.01 -11.79
CA SER A 206 -7.06 16.45 -11.11
C SER A 206 -6.80 15.80 -9.74
N GLU A 207 -7.01 14.49 -9.60
CA GLU A 207 -6.53 13.73 -8.44
C GLU A 207 -4.99 13.73 -8.44
N GLU A 208 -4.41 13.42 -9.61
CA GLU A 208 -2.98 13.27 -9.87
C GLU A 208 -2.22 14.59 -9.68
N PHE A 209 -2.98 15.70 -9.69
CA PHE A 209 -2.53 17.03 -9.29
C PHE A 209 -3.09 17.39 -7.90
N GLY A 210 -2.91 16.53 -6.90
CA GLY A 210 -3.10 16.86 -5.49
C GLY A 210 -4.56 16.92 -5.00
N GLN A 211 -5.46 16.12 -5.60
CA GLN A 211 -6.88 16.03 -5.26
C GLN A 211 -7.66 17.34 -5.41
N LEU A 212 -7.32 18.14 -6.43
CA LEU A 212 -7.98 19.42 -6.66
C LEU A 212 -9.48 19.24 -6.92
N GLY A 213 -9.87 18.19 -7.64
CA GLY A 213 -11.27 17.88 -7.93
C GLY A 213 -12.10 17.62 -6.68
N ALA A 214 -11.68 16.69 -5.82
CA ALA A 214 -12.40 16.42 -4.58
C ALA A 214 -12.47 17.64 -3.64
N GLY A 215 -11.38 18.41 -3.56
CA GLY A 215 -11.36 19.66 -2.79
C GLY A 215 -12.38 20.69 -3.31
N ALA A 216 -12.45 20.87 -4.62
CA ALA A 216 -13.42 21.76 -5.26
C ALA A 216 -14.86 21.28 -5.06
N LEU A 217 -15.11 19.98 -5.17
CA LEU A 217 -16.43 19.40 -4.97
C LEU A 217 -16.95 19.69 -3.56
N LEU A 218 -16.15 19.44 -2.53
CA LEU A 218 -16.54 19.71 -1.14
C LEU A 218 -16.80 21.18 -0.86
N ARG A 219 -16.04 22.07 -1.51
CA ARG A 219 -16.17 23.52 -1.36
C ARG A 219 -17.47 24.05 -1.99
N ASP A 220 -17.74 23.70 -3.24
CA ASP A 220 -18.81 24.37 -4.00
C ASP A 220 -20.11 23.55 -4.06
N ARG A 221 -20.01 22.22 -4.09
CA ARG A 221 -21.14 21.30 -4.30
C ARG A 221 -20.98 20.00 -3.50
N PRO A 222 -20.87 20.07 -2.15
CA PRO A 222 -20.71 18.86 -1.35
C PRO A 222 -21.87 17.88 -1.63
N PRO A 223 -21.60 16.58 -1.78
CA PRO A 223 -22.63 15.62 -2.14
C PRO A 223 -23.65 15.44 -1.01
N GLY A 224 -23.41 15.89 0.21
CA GLY A 224 -24.41 15.85 1.28
C GLY A 224 -23.80 16.42 2.55
N THR A 225 -24.37 16.11 3.70
CA THR A 225 -23.70 16.45 4.96
C THR A 225 -22.89 15.25 5.46
N PRO A 226 -21.79 15.45 6.20
CA PRO A 226 -21.06 14.33 6.84
C PRO A 226 -21.94 13.45 7.74
N ARG A 227 -23.08 13.99 8.23
CA ARG A 227 -23.99 13.29 9.15
C ARG A 227 -24.79 12.17 8.48
N ASP A 228 -25.09 12.30 7.19
CA ASP A 228 -25.99 11.44 6.43
C ASP A 228 -25.39 10.89 5.13
N THR A 229 -24.09 11.12 4.92
CA THR A 229 -23.35 10.69 3.73
C THR A 229 -22.24 9.71 4.09
N VAL A 230 -22.14 8.61 3.34
CA VAL A 230 -21.03 7.65 3.42
C VAL A 230 -20.32 7.59 2.07
N VAL A 231 -19.00 7.71 2.06
CA VAL A 231 -18.19 7.74 0.83
C VAL A 231 -17.43 6.42 0.66
N LEU A 232 -17.55 5.80 -0.51
CA LEU A 232 -16.76 4.64 -0.95
C LEU A 232 -15.85 5.10 -2.09
N ASN A 233 -14.55 5.18 -1.82
CA ASN A 233 -13.54 5.62 -2.80
C ASN A 233 -12.78 4.41 -3.34
N LEU A 234 -12.55 4.38 -4.65
CA LEU A 234 -11.88 3.29 -5.35
C LEU A 234 -10.59 3.84 -5.96
N GLU A 235 -9.49 3.11 -5.80
CA GLU A 235 -8.13 3.55 -6.14
C GLU A 235 -7.29 2.41 -6.71
N ALA A 236 -6.14 2.72 -7.31
CA ALA A 236 -5.28 1.69 -7.89
C ALA A 236 -3.77 1.96 -7.83
N ARG A 237 -3.11 1.49 -6.78
CA ARG A 237 -1.63 1.42 -6.76
C ARG A 237 -1.03 0.27 -7.59
N GLY A 238 -1.87 -0.57 -8.20
CA GLY A 238 -1.43 -1.73 -8.95
C GLY A 238 -2.52 -2.29 -9.85
N THR A 239 -2.09 -3.13 -10.80
CA THR A 239 -2.87 -3.65 -11.93
C THR A 239 -3.57 -4.99 -11.65
N SER A 240 -3.25 -5.66 -10.53
CA SER A 240 -3.77 -7.01 -10.23
C SER A 240 -3.79 -7.36 -8.74
N GLY A 241 -4.54 -8.41 -8.39
CA GLY A 241 -4.65 -8.92 -7.02
C GLY A 241 -6.01 -8.63 -6.37
N ARG A 242 -6.19 -9.17 -5.17
CA ARG A 242 -7.41 -8.97 -4.37
C ARG A 242 -7.55 -7.52 -3.95
N VAL A 243 -8.80 -7.05 -3.89
CA VAL A 243 -9.13 -5.73 -3.36
C VAL A 243 -8.77 -5.67 -1.87
N VAL A 244 -8.11 -4.58 -1.49
CA VAL A 244 -7.78 -4.23 -0.11
C VAL A 244 -8.64 -3.04 0.28
N MET A 245 -9.51 -3.20 1.29
CA MET A 245 -10.10 -2.05 1.98
C MET A 245 -9.05 -1.58 3.00
N PHE A 246 -8.37 -0.49 2.69
CA PHE A 246 -7.13 -0.11 3.37
C PHE A 246 -7.28 1.05 4.35
N GLU A 247 -8.35 1.84 4.24
CA GLU A 247 -8.58 3.04 5.04
C GLU A 247 -10.08 3.27 5.30
N THR A 248 -10.38 3.91 6.43
CA THR A 248 -11.74 4.36 6.78
C THR A 248 -11.75 5.82 7.22
N GLY A 249 -12.87 6.49 7.03
CA GLY A 249 -13.18 7.78 7.68
C GLY A 249 -13.54 7.62 9.16
N PRO A 250 -13.92 8.71 9.86
CA PRO A 250 -14.46 8.64 11.22
C PRO A 250 -15.68 7.73 11.32
N GLY A 251 -15.86 7.12 12.48
CA GLY A 251 -17.03 6.28 12.77
C GLY A 251 -16.97 4.93 12.06
N SER A 252 -15.77 4.34 11.93
CA SER A 252 -15.56 3.07 11.21
C SER A 252 -16.52 1.95 11.64
N GLY A 253 -16.95 1.92 12.91
CA GLY A 253 -17.92 0.95 13.42
C GLY A 253 -19.28 0.96 12.70
N GLY A 254 -19.68 2.09 12.12
CA GLY A 254 -20.93 2.25 11.37
C GLY A 254 -20.84 1.79 9.91
N VAL A 255 -19.65 1.79 9.29
CA VAL A 255 -19.48 1.49 7.86
C VAL A 255 -18.92 0.11 7.57
N VAL A 256 -17.96 -0.40 8.37
CA VAL A 256 -17.23 -1.64 8.02
C VAL A 256 -18.12 -2.88 7.95
N GLY A 257 -19.23 -2.89 8.71
CA GLY A 257 -20.22 -3.95 8.65
C GLY A 257 -20.96 -4.07 7.31
N ALA A 258 -20.77 -3.12 6.39
CA ALA A 258 -21.30 -3.21 5.02
C ALA A 258 -20.51 -4.19 4.14
N LEU A 259 -19.28 -4.54 4.52
CA LEU A 259 -18.43 -5.47 3.76
C LEU A 259 -18.82 -6.94 3.95
N SER A 260 -19.75 -7.26 4.86
CA SER A 260 -20.13 -8.64 5.17
C SER A 260 -20.74 -9.39 3.97
N GLY A 261 -21.34 -8.68 3.01
CA GLY A 261 -21.90 -9.28 1.79
C GLY A 261 -20.82 -9.78 0.82
N ARG A 262 -19.66 -9.12 0.79
CA ARG A 262 -18.49 -9.50 -0.01
C ARG A 262 -17.22 -8.99 0.68
N VAL A 263 -16.56 -9.88 1.43
CA VAL A 263 -15.42 -9.51 2.27
C VAL A 263 -14.14 -9.34 1.41
N PRO A 264 -13.56 -8.12 1.31
CA PRO A 264 -12.25 -7.92 0.69
C PRO A 264 -11.14 -8.30 1.67
N MET A 265 -9.88 -8.17 1.24
CA MET A 265 -8.80 -8.09 2.23
C MET A 265 -9.02 -6.83 3.07
N ALA A 266 -9.22 -7.00 4.36
CA ALA A 266 -9.55 -5.89 5.26
C ALA A 266 -8.71 -6.02 6.53
N THR A 267 -8.08 -4.93 6.97
CA THR A 267 -7.40 -4.86 8.26
C THR A 267 -7.33 -3.44 8.81
N SER A 268 -7.75 -3.22 10.05
CA SER A 268 -7.56 -1.93 10.73
C SER A 268 -6.09 -1.56 10.93
N PHE A 269 -5.15 -2.50 10.72
CA PHE A 269 -3.73 -2.21 10.71
C PHE A 269 -3.31 -1.39 9.47
N SER A 270 -3.89 -1.65 8.29
CA SER A 270 -3.54 -0.88 7.09
C SER A 270 -3.95 0.59 7.23
N ALA A 271 -5.09 0.86 7.87
CA ALA A 271 -5.55 2.22 8.13
C ALA A 271 -4.58 3.00 9.04
N GLU A 272 -3.96 2.32 9.99
CA GLU A 272 -2.93 2.91 10.85
C GLU A 272 -1.60 3.15 10.12
N VAL A 273 -1.20 2.22 9.24
CA VAL A 273 0.00 2.41 8.40
C VAL A 273 -0.22 3.57 7.44
N TYR A 274 -1.35 3.57 6.73
CA TYR A 274 -1.68 4.58 5.72
C TYR A 274 -1.74 5.98 6.29
N ARG A 275 -2.33 6.17 7.48
CA ARG A 275 -2.37 7.47 8.20
C ARG A 275 -0.98 8.08 8.47
N ARG A 276 0.09 7.29 8.40
CA ARG A 276 1.48 7.71 8.65
C ARG A 276 2.32 7.80 7.38
N LEU A 277 1.78 7.37 6.23
CA LEU A 277 2.42 7.52 4.94
C LEU A 277 2.05 8.89 4.35
N PRO A 278 2.94 9.55 3.59
CA PRO A 278 2.65 10.80 2.91
C PRO A 278 1.84 10.57 1.63
N ASN A 279 0.87 9.65 1.68
CA ASN A 279 0.04 9.26 0.55
C ASN A 279 -1.37 9.79 0.78
N ASP A 280 -1.95 10.39 -0.25
CA ASP A 280 -3.31 10.90 -0.23
C ASP A 280 -4.08 10.36 -1.44
N THR A 281 -5.39 10.40 -1.34
CA THR A 281 -6.36 10.06 -2.40
C THR A 281 -7.49 11.07 -2.30
N ASP A 282 -8.44 11.08 -3.23
CA ASP A 282 -9.60 11.97 -3.12
C ASP A 282 -10.39 11.75 -1.80
N PHE A 283 -10.36 10.53 -1.25
CA PHE A 283 -10.96 10.25 0.06
C PHE A 283 -10.32 11.04 1.21
N THR A 284 -9.06 11.45 1.11
CA THR A 284 -8.41 12.31 2.12
C THR A 284 -9.19 13.60 2.34
N GLN A 285 -9.70 14.22 1.27
CA GLN A 285 -10.46 15.47 1.36
C GLN A 285 -11.76 15.26 2.17
N PHE A 286 -12.49 14.19 1.87
CA PHE A 286 -13.74 13.83 2.54
C PHE A 286 -13.53 13.43 4.00
N LYS A 287 -12.51 12.61 4.27
CA LYS A 287 -12.12 12.20 5.63
C LYS A 287 -11.78 13.42 6.49
N THR A 288 -11.01 14.37 5.94
CA THR A 288 -10.65 15.63 6.61
C THR A 288 -11.87 16.50 6.89
N ALA A 289 -12.84 16.51 5.97
CA ALA A 289 -14.14 17.18 6.16
C ALA A 289 -15.12 16.40 7.07
N GLY A 290 -14.71 15.28 7.67
CA GLY A 290 -15.47 14.52 8.66
C GLY A 290 -16.45 13.49 8.10
N TYR A 291 -16.41 13.19 6.81
CA TYR A 291 -17.27 12.18 6.19
C TYR A 291 -16.84 10.76 6.60
N ALA A 292 -17.81 9.93 6.97
CA ALA A 292 -17.58 8.49 7.12
C ALA A 292 -17.38 7.84 5.75
N GLY A 293 -16.60 6.76 5.70
CA GLY A 293 -16.35 6.09 4.43
C GLY A 293 -15.29 5.00 4.49
N MET A 294 -15.04 4.39 3.33
CA MET A 294 -14.05 3.34 3.11
C MET A 294 -13.29 3.60 1.81
N ASN A 295 -11.98 3.34 1.83
CA ASN A 295 -11.09 3.46 0.68
C ASN A 295 -10.61 2.08 0.24
N PHE A 296 -10.70 1.79 -1.05
CA PHE A 296 -10.41 0.48 -1.63
C PHE A 296 -9.33 0.59 -2.69
N ALA A 297 -8.36 -0.32 -2.67
CA ALA A 297 -7.35 -0.39 -3.73
C ALA A 297 -6.98 -1.82 -4.09
N VAL A 298 -6.53 -1.98 -5.33
CA VAL A 298 -5.71 -3.13 -5.74
C VAL A 298 -4.26 -2.67 -5.80
N ILE A 299 -3.35 -3.50 -5.28
CA ILE A 299 -1.95 -3.11 -5.03
C ILE A 299 -0.91 -4.02 -5.70
N GLY A 300 -1.33 -5.16 -6.27
CA GLY A 300 -0.39 -6.08 -6.94
C GLY A 300 -0.02 -5.58 -8.33
N GLY A 301 1.20 -5.87 -8.78
CA GLY A 301 1.70 -5.35 -10.07
C GLY A 301 2.04 -3.86 -10.04
N SER A 302 2.36 -3.33 -8.86
CA SER A 302 2.82 -1.96 -8.54
C SER A 302 3.98 -1.46 -9.43
N ALA A 303 4.81 -2.35 -9.98
CA ALA A 303 5.86 -2.02 -10.94
C ALA A 303 5.39 -1.22 -12.17
N ARG A 304 4.07 -1.21 -12.43
CA ARG A 304 3.42 -0.53 -13.56
C ARG A 304 2.79 0.81 -13.17
N TYR A 305 2.64 1.08 -11.88
CA TYR A 305 1.99 2.27 -11.33
C TYR A 305 2.68 3.56 -11.82
N HIS A 306 1.90 4.55 -12.25
CA HIS A 306 2.38 5.81 -12.83
C HIS A 306 3.35 5.65 -14.03
N THR A 307 3.21 4.58 -14.82
CA THR A 307 4.00 4.35 -16.03
C THR A 307 3.11 4.03 -17.22
N ALA A 308 3.66 4.10 -18.44
CA ALA A 308 2.98 3.64 -19.65
C ALA A 308 2.58 2.14 -19.62
N GLN A 309 3.09 1.37 -18.65
CA GLN A 309 2.72 -0.04 -18.45
C GLN A 309 1.43 -0.23 -17.66
N ASP A 310 0.89 0.83 -17.05
CA ASP A 310 -0.50 0.83 -16.59
C ASP A 310 -1.43 1.07 -17.79
N ASN A 311 -1.77 0.00 -18.49
CA ASN A 311 -2.51 0.01 -19.75
C ASN A 311 -3.45 -1.21 -19.84
N LEU A 312 -4.29 -1.25 -20.88
CA LEU A 312 -5.31 -2.29 -21.07
C LEU A 312 -4.76 -3.73 -21.05
N ALA A 313 -3.51 -3.95 -21.47
CA ALA A 313 -2.94 -5.29 -21.54
C ALA A 313 -2.56 -5.86 -20.16
N THR A 314 -2.45 -5.01 -19.14
CA THR A 314 -1.92 -5.38 -17.82
C THR A 314 -2.99 -5.41 -16.73
N VAL A 315 -4.18 -4.84 -16.98
CA VAL A 315 -5.31 -4.88 -16.04
C VAL A 315 -5.84 -6.31 -15.90
N ASP A 316 -5.83 -6.83 -14.68
CA ASP A 316 -6.42 -8.13 -14.36
C ASP A 316 -7.95 -8.03 -14.26
N ARG A 317 -8.67 -8.77 -15.11
CA ARG A 317 -10.14 -8.76 -15.12
C ARG A 317 -10.76 -9.31 -13.84
N GLY A 318 -10.08 -10.23 -13.17
CA GLY A 318 -10.53 -10.76 -11.88
C GLY A 318 -10.49 -9.69 -10.78
N SER A 319 -9.49 -8.81 -10.79
CA SER A 319 -9.41 -7.65 -9.91
C SER A 319 -10.53 -6.65 -10.17
N VAL A 320 -10.88 -6.41 -11.45
CA VAL A 320 -12.05 -5.59 -11.83
C VAL A 320 -13.33 -6.20 -11.26
N GLN A 321 -13.52 -7.52 -11.41
CA GLN A 321 -14.67 -8.22 -10.82
C GLN A 321 -14.70 -8.08 -9.30
N ASP A 322 -13.56 -8.27 -8.63
CA ASP A 322 -13.49 -8.21 -7.18
C ASP A 322 -13.84 -6.81 -6.63
N MET A 323 -13.36 -5.76 -7.30
CA MET A 323 -13.68 -4.37 -6.95
C MET A 323 -15.16 -4.10 -7.13
N GLY A 324 -15.69 -4.44 -8.30
CA GLY A 324 -17.10 -4.27 -8.61
C GLY A 324 -18.04 -5.00 -7.65
N ASP A 325 -17.79 -6.28 -7.40
CA ASP A 325 -18.59 -7.10 -6.46
C ASP A 325 -18.54 -6.55 -5.04
N THR A 326 -17.33 -6.18 -4.57
CA THR A 326 -17.12 -5.66 -3.21
C THR A 326 -17.87 -4.35 -3.00
N VAL A 327 -17.70 -3.40 -3.92
CA VAL A 327 -18.30 -2.06 -3.81
C VAL A 327 -19.80 -2.14 -4.06
N LEU A 328 -20.29 -2.93 -5.03
CA LEU A 328 -21.72 -3.11 -5.26
C LEU A 328 -22.42 -3.70 -4.02
N ALA A 329 -21.83 -4.72 -3.40
CA ALA A 329 -22.37 -5.32 -2.18
C ALA A 329 -22.41 -4.32 -1.01
N ALA A 330 -21.31 -3.58 -0.79
CA ALA A 330 -21.26 -2.56 0.24
C ALA A 330 -22.26 -1.41 -0.03
N THR A 331 -22.42 -1.02 -1.29
CA THR A 331 -23.36 0.02 -1.72
C THR A 331 -24.80 -0.39 -1.45
N ARG A 332 -25.18 -1.62 -1.77
CA ARG A 332 -26.54 -2.13 -1.49
C ARG A 332 -26.83 -2.14 0.01
N GLU A 333 -25.90 -2.67 0.79
CA GLU A 333 -26.05 -2.75 2.25
C GLU A 333 -26.16 -1.35 2.89
N LEU A 334 -25.34 -0.38 2.47
CA LEU A 334 -25.43 1.00 2.93
C LEU A 334 -26.66 1.73 2.36
N GLY A 335 -27.03 1.42 1.13
CA GLY A 335 -28.18 1.96 0.42
C GLY A 335 -29.51 1.70 1.11
N ASP A 336 -29.62 0.58 1.83
CA ASP A 336 -30.85 0.21 2.57
C ASP A 336 -30.79 0.49 4.08
N ARG A 337 -29.62 0.88 4.60
CA ARG A 337 -29.43 1.26 6.00
C ARG A 337 -29.79 2.73 6.26
N ARG A 338 -30.12 3.05 7.51
CA ARG A 338 -30.22 4.46 7.94
C ARG A 338 -28.82 5.03 8.14
N LEU A 339 -28.44 6.04 7.36
CA LEU A 339 -27.09 6.62 7.40
C LEU A 339 -26.88 7.70 8.47
N SER A 340 -27.97 8.29 8.98
CA SER A 340 -27.87 9.34 10.00
C SER A 340 -27.14 8.83 11.25
N GLY A 341 -25.97 9.40 11.56
CA GLY A 341 -25.18 9.03 12.73
C GLY A 341 -24.17 7.89 12.52
N VAL A 342 -23.98 7.42 11.28
CA VAL A 342 -22.92 6.46 10.94
C VAL A 342 -21.54 7.02 11.31
N ALA A 343 -21.25 8.29 10.96
CA ALA A 343 -20.00 8.97 11.33
C ALA A 343 -19.78 9.09 12.86
N SER A 344 -20.84 9.00 13.67
CA SER A 344 -20.77 9.03 15.13
C SER A 344 -20.78 7.65 15.80
N SER A 345 -20.74 6.55 15.03
CA SER A 345 -20.87 5.18 15.56
C SER A 345 -19.65 4.67 16.35
N GLY A 346 -18.68 5.54 16.64
CA GLY A 346 -17.41 5.18 17.24
C GLY A 346 -16.51 4.37 16.29
N GLU A 347 -15.25 4.22 16.69
CA GLU A 347 -14.28 3.44 15.93
C GLU A 347 -14.44 1.93 16.21
N ALA A 348 -14.02 1.11 15.24
CA ALA A 348 -13.97 -0.34 15.37
C ALA A 348 -12.59 -0.89 15.01
N THR A 349 -12.24 -2.01 15.64
CA THR A 349 -11.23 -2.92 15.12
C THR A 349 -11.89 -3.86 14.13
N TRP A 350 -11.25 -4.10 12.98
CA TRP A 350 -11.80 -4.94 11.92
C TRP A 350 -10.70 -5.66 11.14
N PHE A 351 -10.95 -6.90 10.75
CA PHE A 351 -10.05 -7.66 9.89
C PHE A 351 -10.75 -8.86 9.22
N SER A 352 -10.27 -9.27 8.06
CA SER A 352 -10.75 -10.45 7.33
C SER A 352 -10.01 -11.73 7.74
N ILE A 353 -10.74 -12.82 7.96
CA ILE A 353 -10.20 -14.18 8.03
C ILE A 353 -10.94 -15.01 6.97
N GLY A 354 -10.30 -15.23 5.83
CA GLY A 354 -10.98 -15.86 4.70
C GLY A 354 -12.27 -15.08 4.36
N PRO A 355 -13.45 -15.75 4.23
CA PRO A 355 -14.69 -15.08 3.85
C PRO A 355 -15.31 -14.25 4.98
N TRP A 356 -14.69 -14.23 6.17
CA TRP A 356 -15.33 -13.74 7.39
C TRP A 356 -14.74 -12.39 7.77
N LEU A 357 -15.61 -11.44 8.08
CA LEU A 357 -15.22 -10.15 8.64
C LEU A 357 -15.38 -10.19 10.16
N VAL A 358 -14.27 -10.09 10.89
CA VAL A 358 -14.28 -9.91 12.34
C VAL A 358 -14.29 -8.41 12.64
N ARG A 359 -15.19 -7.97 13.53
CA ARG A 359 -15.24 -6.58 13.99
C ARG A 359 -15.69 -6.45 15.44
N TYR A 360 -15.15 -5.48 16.16
CA TYR A 360 -15.60 -5.11 17.51
C TYR A 360 -15.26 -3.65 17.84
N PRO A 361 -15.95 -3.01 18.80
CA PRO A 361 -15.72 -1.60 19.14
C PRO A 361 -14.29 -1.33 19.59
N ALA A 362 -13.72 -0.20 19.18
CA ALA A 362 -12.36 0.21 19.55
C ALA A 362 -12.19 0.35 21.08
N GLY A 363 -13.27 0.67 21.81
CA GLY A 363 -13.28 0.69 23.27
C GLY A 363 -12.92 -0.65 23.93
N MET A 364 -13.02 -1.77 23.21
CA MET A 364 -12.60 -3.10 23.70
C MET A 364 -11.11 -3.37 23.53
N VAL A 365 -10.38 -2.58 22.74
CA VAL A 365 -8.95 -2.82 22.44
C VAL A 365 -8.11 -2.82 23.70
N LEU A 366 -8.19 -1.76 24.51
CA LEU A 366 -7.41 -1.65 25.74
C LEU A 366 -7.86 -2.66 26.83
N PRO A 367 -9.16 -2.86 27.11
CA PRO A 367 -9.61 -3.92 28.02
C PRO A 367 -9.14 -5.32 27.61
N LEU A 368 -9.21 -5.68 26.32
CA LEU A 368 -8.76 -6.99 25.85
C LEU A 368 -7.23 -7.13 25.93
N ALA A 369 -6.47 -6.06 25.65
CA ALA A 369 -5.02 -6.07 25.81
C ALA A 369 -4.59 -6.18 27.28
N ALA A 370 -5.25 -5.45 28.18
CA ALA A 370 -5.05 -5.56 29.63
C ALA A 370 -5.41 -6.96 30.14
N LEU A 371 -6.51 -7.54 29.64
CA LEU A 371 -6.89 -8.93 29.92
C LEU A 371 -5.81 -9.91 29.42
N ALA A 372 -5.23 -9.67 28.25
CA ALA A 372 -4.16 -10.51 27.72
C ALA A 372 -2.91 -10.50 28.63
N VAL A 373 -2.53 -9.33 29.15
CA VAL A 373 -1.44 -9.19 30.14
C VAL A 373 -1.80 -9.90 31.45
N ALA A 374 -2.98 -9.64 32.01
CA ALA A 374 -3.43 -10.26 33.25
C ALA A 374 -3.52 -11.80 33.13
N ALA A 375 -4.07 -12.30 32.02
CA ALA A 375 -4.15 -13.73 31.73
C ALA A 375 -2.75 -14.36 31.58
N THR A 376 -1.82 -13.67 30.93
CA THR A 376 -0.43 -14.13 30.79
C THR A 376 0.25 -14.23 32.16
N VAL A 377 0.13 -13.21 33.00
CA VAL A 377 0.67 -13.20 34.37
C VAL A 377 0.05 -14.33 35.20
N ALA A 378 -1.28 -14.48 35.16
CA ALA A 378 -1.99 -15.54 35.89
C ALA A 378 -1.60 -16.95 35.41
N ALA A 379 -1.47 -17.16 34.10
CA ALA A 379 -1.06 -18.44 33.52
C ALA A 379 0.39 -18.79 33.89
N CYS A 380 1.32 -17.83 33.83
CA CYS A 380 2.70 -18.00 34.29
C CYS A 380 2.78 -18.30 35.78
N TRP A 381 2.03 -17.57 36.61
CA TRP A 381 1.95 -17.81 38.06
C TRP A 381 1.39 -19.20 38.37
N TYR A 382 0.31 -19.60 37.69
CA TYR A 382 -0.31 -20.91 37.85
C TYR A 382 0.65 -22.03 37.42
N ALA A 383 1.28 -21.91 36.25
CA ALA A 383 2.28 -22.86 35.77
C ALA A 383 3.48 -22.97 36.72
N ARG A 384 3.89 -21.86 37.35
CA ARG A 384 4.94 -21.83 38.37
C ARG A 384 4.51 -22.57 39.65
N ARG A 385 3.28 -22.37 40.12
CA ARG A 385 2.70 -23.07 41.29
C ARG A 385 2.60 -24.58 41.03
N ARG A 386 2.30 -24.98 39.81
CA ARG A 386 2.31 -26.39 39.35
C ARG A 386 3.71 -26.95 39.07
N ARG A 387 4.78 -26.18 39.35
CA ARG A 387 6.19 -26.53 39.06
C ARG A 387 6.45 -26.88 37.58
N ALA A 388 5.60 -26.39 36.69
CA ALA A 388 5.71 -26.62 35.24
C ALA A 388 6.54 -25.55 34.52
N LEU A 389 6.81 -24.40 35.17
CA LEU A 389 7.52 -23.25 34.61
C LEU A 389 8.75 -22.86 35.45
N GLY A 390 9.92 -22.72 34.80
CA GLY A 390 11.12 -22.13 35.38
C GLY A 390 11.33 -20.68 34.91
N LEU A 391 11.50 -19.74 35.84
CA LEU A 391 11.61 -18.31 35.51
C LEU A 391 12.89 -17.95 34.76
N ARG A 392 14.00 -18.64 35.05
CA ARG A 392 15.27 -18.41 34.34
C ARG A 392 15.16 -18.81 32.87
N GLY A 393 14.61 -19.99 32.58
CA GLY A 393 14.42 -20.44 31.19
C GLY A 393 13.45 -19.56 30.43
N ALA A 394 12.33 -19.16 31.06
CA ALA A 394 11.38 -18.24 30.45
C ALA A 394 12.00 -16.86 30.18
N GLY A 395 12.79 -16.35 31.11
CA GLY A 395 13.54 -15.09 30.95
C GLY A 395 14.56 -15.15 29.81
N VAL A 396 15.29 -16.26 29.65
CA VAL A 396 16.20 -16.46 28.50
C VAL A 396 15.43 -16.48 27.17
N ALA A 397 14.30 -17.19 27.11
CA ALA A 397 13.48 -17.22 25.90
C ALA A 397 12.94 -15.82 25.54
N ALA A 398 12.45 -15.07 26.54
CA ALA A 398 11.99 -13.70 26.35
C ALA A 398 13.13 -12.78 25.91
N ALA A 399 14.26 -12.76 26.61
CA ALA A 399 15.37 -11.85 26.32
C ALA A 399 15.99 -12.07 24.93
N THR A 400 15.92 -13.29 24.40
CA THR A 400 16.53 -13.63 23.11
C THR A 400 15.57 -13.52 21.92
N PHE A 401 14.25 -13.46 22.12
CA PHE A 401 13.27 -13.39 21.03
C PHE A 401 13.42 -12.15 20.12
N PRO A 402 13.65 -10.93 20.64
CA PRO A 402 13.88 -9.77 19.79
C PRO A 402 15.07 -9.93 18.83
N LEU A 403 16.10 -10.71 19.22
CA LEU A 403 17.23 -11.00 18.34
C LEU A 403 16.78 -11.77 17.08
N ALA A 404 15.79 -12.65 17.18
CA ALA A 404 15.24 -13.35 16.03
C ALA A 404 14.49 -12.38 15.09
N MET A 405 13.72 -11.44 15.65
CA MET A 405 13.03 -10.40 14.88
C MET A 405 14.02 -9.48 14.15
N VAL A 406 15.01 -8.97 14.87
CA VAL A 406 16.07 -8.13 14.29
C VAL A 406 16.87 -8.89 13.24
N ALA A 407 17.23 -10.16 13.49
CA ALA A 407 17.95 -10.98 12.52
C ALA A 407 17.12 -11.25 11.25
N ALA A 408 15.82 -11.51 11.38
CA ALA A 408 14.92 -11.67 10.23
C ALA A 408 14.80 -10.37 9.41
N GLY A 409 14.68 -9.22 10.07
CA GLY A 409 14.72 -7.91 9.40
C GLY A 409 16.07 -7.63 8.72
N ALA A 410 17.18 -7.99 9.37
CA ALA A 410 18.52 -7.87 8.82
C ALA A 410 18.73 -8.75 7.57
N VAL A 411 18.13 -9.95 7.51
CA VAL A 411 18.11 -10.76 6.28
C VAL A 411 17.42 -10.02 5.14
N GLY A 412 16.26 -9.39 5.40
CA GLY A 412 15.56 -8.57 4.42
C GLY A 412 16.42 -7.43 3.89
N TRP A 413 16.99 -6.64 4.82
CA TRP A 413 17.86 -5.52 4.47
C TRP A 413 19.11 -5.96 3.70
N ALA A 414 19.81 -6.99 4.17
CA ALA A 414 21.04 -7.48 3.54
C ALA A 414 20.76 -8.09 2.16
N THR A 415 19.64 -8.80 2.03
CA THR A 415 19.19 -9.33 0.74
C THR A 415 18.90 -8.21 -0.25
N TRP A 416 18.18 -7.17 0.17
CA TRP A 416 17.93 -6.03 -0.70
C TRP A 416 19.25 -5.41 -1.19
N ARG A 417 20.22 -5.18 -0.28
CA ARG A 417 21.55 -4.67 -0.67
C ARG A 417 22.26 -5.58 -1.66
N LEU A 418 22.15 -6.89 -1.52
CA LEU A 418 22.73 -7.85 -2.46
C LEU A 418 22.01 -7.83 -3.82
N LEU A 419 20.68 -7.76 -3.82
CA LEU A 419 19.88 -7.69 -5.04
C LEU A 419 20.13 -6.39 -5.80
N ASP A 420 20.13 -5.26 -5.10
CA ASP A 420 20.44 -3.94 -5.66
C ASP A 420 21.88 -3.88 -6.21
N PHE A 421 22.84 -4.54 -5.55
CA PHE A 421 24.19 -4.67 -6.09
C PHE A 421 24.27 -5.56 -7.34
N ALA A 422 23.58 -6.70 -7.34
CA ALA A 422 23.61 -7.67 -8.45
C ALA A 422 22.74 -7.23 -9.63
N LYS A 423 21.70 -6.45 -9.37
CA LYS A 423 20.73 -5.88 -10.30
C LYS A 423 20.37 -4.44 -9.93
N PRO A 424 21.27 -3.48 -10.22
CA PRO A 424 21.05 -2.06 -9.92
C PRO A 424 19.77 -1.50 -10.56
N GLU A 425 19.25 -2.16 -11.59
CA GLU A 425 17.99 -1.81 -12.24
C GLU A 425 16.78 -1.85 -11.29
N TYR A 426 16.83 -2.65 -10.22
CA TYR A 426 15.73 -2.73 -9.26
C TYR A 426 15.53 -1.41 -8.49
N GLY A 427 16.61 -0.64 -8.29
CA GLY A 427 16.54 0.69 -7.68
C GLY A 427 15.78 1.72 -8.49
N ARG A 428 15.42 1.42 -9.75
CA ARG A 428 14.63 2.31 -10.64
C ARG A 428 13.12 2.13 -10.50
N PHE A 429 12.68 1.07 -9.82
CA PHE A 429 11.27 0.84 -9.54
C PHE A 429 10.87 1.55 -8.26
N LEU A 430 9.64 2.05 -8.21
CA LEU A 430 9.08 2.67 -7.01
C LEU A 430 9.16 1.66 -5.83
N TYR A 431 9.85 2.06 -4.75
CA TYR A 431 10.17 1.22 -3.58
C TYR A 431 10.91 -0.11 -3.87
N GLY A 432 11.53 -0.25 -5.04
CA GLY A 432 12.26 -1.44 -5.42
C GLY A 432 11.39 -2.68 -5.65
N ASP A 433 10.17 -2.50 -6.18
CA ASP A 433 9.24 -3.59 -6.48
C ASP A 433 9.15 -3.84 -7.99
N PRO A 434 10.02 -4.70 -8.56
CA PRO A 434 10.02 -5.00 -9.99
C PRO A 434 8.88 -5.97 -10.38
N TYR A 435 8.80 -6.36 -11.66
CA TYR A 435 7.61 -7.04 -12.19
C TYR A 435 7.31 -8.41 -11.56
N ARG A 436 8.32 -9.22 -11.25
CA ARG A 436 8.15 -10.64 -10.85
C ARG A 436 8.80 -10.95 -9.49
N THR A 437 8.27 -10.37 -8.42
CA THR A 437 8.83 -10.51 -7.07
C THR A 437 8.36 -11.74 -6.29
N ALA A 438 7.37 -12.51 -6.77
CA ALA A 438 6.74 -13.58 -6.00
C ALA A 438 7.73 -14.64 -5.46
N ALA A 439 8.62 -15.16 -6.32
CA ALA A 439 9.62 -16.15 -5.92
C ALA A 439 10.65 -15.55 -4.94
N THR A 440 11.10 -14.32 -5.20
CA THR A 440 12.05 -13.59 -4.34
C THR A 440 11.46 -13.32 -2.96
N SER A 441 10.25 -12.78 -2.88
CA SER A 441 9.53 -12.53 -1.64
C SER A 441 9.27 -13.82 -0.86
N THR A 442 8.92 -14.91 -1.55
CA THR A 442 8.75 -16.22 -0.91
C THR A 442 10.08 -16.74 -0.35
N GLY A 443 11.16 -16.66 -1.12
CA GLY A 443 12.49 -17.07 -0.66
C GLY A 443 12.99 -16.25 0.53
N LEU A 444 12.70 -14.95 0.56
CA LEU A 444 12.94 -14.07 1.71
C LEU A 444 12.20 -14.51 2.97
N VAL A 445 10.91 -14.84 2.86
CA VAL A 445 10.13 -15.37 3.98
C VAL A 445 10.69 -16.71 4.46
N VAL A 446 11.10 -17.59 3.54
CA VAL A 446 11.72 -18.88 3.86
C VAL A 446 13.07 -18.69 4.57
N LEU A 447 13.90 -17.72 4.14
CA LEU A 447 15.17 -17.40 4.82
C LEU A 447 14.95 -16.81 6.22
N ALA A 448 14.01 -15.87 6.36
CA ALA A 448 13.62 -15.34 7.66
C ALA A 448 13.10 -16.45 8.58
N ALA A 449 12.33 -17.39 8.04
CA ALA A 449 11.88 -18.57 8.78
C ALA A 449 13.04 -19.50 9.16
N ALA A 450 14.06 -19.66 8.30
CA ALA A 450 15.27 -20.42 8.62
C ALA A 450 16.07 -19.79 9.76
N VAL A 451 16.21 -18.46 9.79
CA VAL A 451 16.85 -17.72 10.88
C VAL A 451 16.07 -17.88 12.19
N ALA A 452 14.75 -17.70 12.14
CA ALA A 452 13.88 -17.91 13.29
C ALA A 452 13.95 -19.36 13.80
N TRP A 453 14.05 -20.33 12.88
CA TRP A 453 14.23 -21.75 13.20
C TRP A 453 15.57 -22.03 13.89
N VAL A 454 16.67 -21.43 13.42
CA VAL A 454 17.98 -21.55 14.09
C VAL A 454 17.92 -21.00 15.51
N TRP A 455 17.35 -19.80 15.67
CA TRP A 455 17.15 -19.21 16.99
C TRP A 455 16.32 -20.14 17.91
N LEU A 456 15.20 -20.65 17.41
CA LEU A 456 14.33 -21.59 18.12
C LEU A 456 15.12 -22.83 18.60
N VAL A 457 15.90 -23.43 17.71
CA VAL A 457 16.74 -24.61 18.02
C VAL A 457 17.76 -24.29 19.09
N LEU A 458 18.44 -23.14 19.03
CA LEU A 458 19.44 -22.72 20.01
C LEU A 458 18.83 -22.47 21.39
N VAL A 459 17.69 -21.78 21.44
CA VAL A 459 16.96 -21.49 22.68
C VAL A 459 16.47 -22.78 23.32
N ARG A 460 15.86 -23.69 22.54
CA ARG A 460 15.29 -24.96 23.04
C ARG A 460 16.31 -26.00 23.49
N ARG A 461 17.62 -25.75 23.29
CA ARG A 461 18.70 -26.50 23.97
C ARG A 461 18.81 -26.18 25.46
N ARG A 462 18.40 -24.97 25.86
CA ARG A 462 18.55 -24.45 27.23
C ARG A 462 17.21 -24.30 27.95
N VAL A 463 16.10 -24.23 27.21
CA VAL A 463 14.76 -23.96 27.76
C VAL A 463 13.76 -25.03 27.34
N THR A 464 12.81 -25.32 28.22
CA THR A 464 11.68 -26.23 27.97
C THR A 464 10.61 -25.59 27.07
N ALA A 465 9.68 -26.40 26.54
CA ALA A 465 8.60 -25.90 25.68
C ALA A 465 7.70 -24.92 26.45
N THR A 466 7.44 -25.24 27.71
CA THR A 466 6.62 -24.41 28.62
C THR A 466 7.29 -23.07 28.90
N GLU A 467 8.61 -23.05 29.13
CA GLU A 467 9.37 -21.81 29.33
C GLU A 467 9.44 -20.96 28.07
N ALA A 468 9.62 -21.58 26.90
CA ALA A 468 9.66 -20.86 25.64
C ALA A 468 8.31 -20.25 25.26
N ALA A 469 7.22 -21.01 25.42
CA ALA A 469 5.86 -20.52 25.24
C ALA A 469 5.58 -19.34 26.19
N ALA A 470 5.95 -19.45 27.48
CA ALA A 470 5.83 -18.35 28.42
C ALA A 470 6.65 -17.11 28.01
N GLY A 471 7.89 -17.29 27.53
CA GLY A 471 8.73 -16.20 27.04
C GLY A 471 8.14 -15.47 25.82
N LEU A 472 7.56 -16.21 24.87
CA LEU A 472 6.84 -15.63 23.74
C LEU A 472 5.58 -14.88 24.18
N LEU A 473 4.83 -15.41 25.14
CA LEU A 473 3.61 -14.77 25.65
C LEU A 473 3.87 -13.43 26.32
N VAL A 474 5.02 -13.27 26.98
CA VAL A 474 5.44 -11.96 27.50
C VAL A 474 5.50 -10.93 26.36
N TRP A 475 6.11 -11.27 25.24
CA TRP A 475 6.17 -10.37 24.08
C TRP A 475 4.83 -10.18 23.39
N LEU A 476 4.01 -11.22 23.23
CA LEU A 476 2.68 -11.08 22.64
C LEU A 476 1.77 -10.19 23.49
N SER A 477 1.79 -10.36 24.81
CA SER A 477 1.00 -9.53 25.73
C SER A 477 1.53 -8.10 25.84
N ALA A 478 2.86 -7.91 25.83
CA ALA A 478 3.48 -6.59 25.79
C ALA A 478 3.20 -5.86 24.47
N ALA A 479 3.31 -6.56 23.32
CA ALA A 479 2.99 -6.01 22.01
C ALA A 479 1.50 -5.66 21.92
N ALA A 480 0.60 -6.51 22.43
CA ALA A 480 -0.83 -6.23 22.51
C ALA A 480 -1.11 -4.94 23.30
N LEU A 481 -0.49 -4.76 24.47
CA LEU A 481 -0.68 -3.56 25.29
C LEU A 481 -0.04 -2.32 24.64
N LEU A 482 1.19 -2.43 24.15
CA LEU A 482 1.91 -1.32 23.53
C LEU A 482 1.14 -0.81 22.31
N THR A 483 0.72 -1.72 21.42
CA THR A 483 -0.06 -1.35 20.24
C THR A 483 -1.48 -0.90 20.59
N ALA A 484 -2.13 -1.45 21.62
CA ALA A 484 -3.42 -0.95 22.09
C ALA A 484 -3.39 0.54 22.46
N VAL A 485 -2.23 1.06 22.88
CA VAL A 485 -2.03 2.48 23.23
C VAL A 485 -1.50 3.29 22.04
N SER A 486 -0.49 2.79 21.32
CA SER A 486 0.20 3.58 20.29
C SER A 486 -0.40 3.45 18.88
N VAL A 487 -0.93 2.28 18.55
CA VAL A 487 -1.45 1.92 17.23
C VAL A 487 -2.65 0.98 17.40
N PRO A 488 -3.81 1.45 17.93
CA PRO A 488 -4.88 0.57 18.40
C PRO A 488 -5.41 -0.39 17.33
N GLY A 489 -5.42 0.04 16.06
CA GLY A 489 -5.79 -0.77 14.90
C GLY A 489 -4.90 -2.00 14.63
N ALA A 490 -3.72 -2.08 15.26
CA ALA A 490 -2.79 -3.22 15.15
C ALA A 490 -2.90 -4.22 16.31
N ALA A 491 -3.55 -3.87 17.42
CA ALA A 491 -3.47 -4.63 18.66
C ALA A 491 -4.01 -6.06 18.56
N TYR A 492 -5.05 -6.25 17.73
CA TYR A 492 -5.69 -7.55 17.52
C TYR A 492 -4.72 -8.62 17.00
N LEU A 493 -3.65 -8.22 16.28
CA LEU A 493 -2.61 -9.12 15.77
C LEU A 493 -1.92 -9.91 16.90
N PHE A 494 -1.87 -9.33 18.10
CA PHE A 494 -1.19 -9.90 19.26
C PHE A 494 -2.15 -10.34 20.37
N THR A 495 -3.25 -9.61 20.58
CA THR A 495 -4.19 -9.84 21.68
C THR A 495 -4.77 -11.26 21.68
N TRP A 496 -5.28 -11.72 20.54
CA TRP A 496 -5.89 -13.07 20.44
C TRP A 496 -4.86 -14.18 20.62
N ALA A 497 -3.64 -13.99 20.10
CA ALA A 497 -2.53 -14.92 20.29
C ALA A 497 -2.10 -15.01 21.76
N ALA A 498 -2.05 -13.86 22.46
CA ALA A 498 -1.71 -13.81 23.88
C ALA A 498 -2.79 -14.49 24.75
N LEU A 499 -4.08 -14.21 24.51
CA LEU A 499 -5.19 -14.80 25.26
C LEU A 499 -5.27 -16.32 25.09
N THR A 500 -5.25 -16.79 23.85
CA THR A 500 -5.29 -18.23 23.54
C THR A 500 -4.04 -18.94 24.07
N GLY A 501 -2.87 -18.32 23.95
CA GLY A 501 -1.62 -18.81 24.49
C GLY A 501 -1.59 -18.90 26.02
N ALA A 502 -2.11 -17.89 26.73
CA ALA A 502 -2.24 -17.91 28.19
C ALA A 502 -3.16 -19.03 28.66
N ALA A 503 -4.32 -19.22 28.01
CA ALA A 503 -5.23 -20.32 28.29
C ALA A 503 -4.56 -21.68 28.03
N GLY A 504 -3.85 -21.81 26.91
CA GLY A 504 -3.10 -23.01 26.55
C GLY A 504 -1.98 -23.35 27.53
N LEU A 505 -1.21 -22.35 27.99
CA LEU A 505 -0.18 -22.51 29.02
C LEU A 505 -0.79 -23.01 30.34
N ALA A 506 -1.90 -22.40 30.79
CA ALA A 506 -2.58 -22.81 32.01
C ALA A 506 -3.14 -24.25 31.92
N ALA A 507 -3.74 -24.61 30.78
CA ALA A 507 -4.23 -25.96 30.54
C ALA A 507 -3.08 -26.99 30.46
N ALA A 508 -2.00 -26.67 29.76
CA ALA A 508 -0.79 -27.49 29.67
C ALA A 508 -0.14 -27.74 31.04
N ALA A 509 -0.19 -26.75 31.94
CA ALA A 509 0.33 -26.87 33.31
C ALA A 509 -0.51 -27.82 34.21
N ARG A 510 -1.74 -28.17 33.81
CA ARG A 510 -2.55 -29.20 34.50
C ARG A 510 -2.14 -30.61 34.11
N LEU A 511 -1.62 -30.78 32.90
CA LEU A 511 -1.33 -32.09 32.32
C LEU A 511 0.07 -32.60 32.71
N PRO A 512 0.23 -33.93 32.86
CA PRO A 512 1.54 -34.56 32.96
C PRO A 512 2.45 -34.17 31.79
N GLY A 513 3.76 -34.14 32.00
CA GLY A 513 4.74 -33.81 30.95
C GLY A 513 4.67 -34.72 29.71
N ILE A 514 4.22 -35.96 29.91
CA ILE A 514 4.07 -36.99 28.88
C ILE A 514 2.74 -36.93 28.11
N ALA A 515 1.83 -36.02 28.48
CA ALA A 515 0.51 -35.97 27.85
C ALA A 515 0.61 -35.56 26.37
N PRO A 516 -0.01 -36.31 25.44
CA PRO A 516 0.11 -36.08 23.99
C PRO A 516 -0.39 -34.71 23.54
N TRP A 517 -1.36 -34.14 24.27
CA TRP A 517 -2.00 -32.85 23.96
C TRP A 517 -1.25 -31.65 24.54
N ARG A 518 -0.30 -31.84 25.45
CA ARG A 518 0.42 -30.75 26.10
C ARG A 518 1.17 -29.84 25.10
N PRO A 519 1.88 -30.37 24.09
CA PRO A 519 2.40 -29.58 22.97
C PRO A 519 1.34 -28.76 22.24
N VAL A 520 0.19 -29.35 21.91
CA VAL A 520 -0.88 -28.64 21.17
C VAL A 520 -1.38 -27.44 21.99
N LEU A 521 -1.57 -27.62 23.29
CA LEU A 521 -1.97 -26.55 24.20
C LEU A 521 -0.90 -25.46 24.33
N LEU A 522 0.39 -25.81 24.37
CA LEU A 522 1.47 -24.82 24.41
C LEU A 522 1.63 -24.04 23.08
N ALA A 523 1.10 -24.57 21.97
CA ALA A 523 1.06 -23.91 20.66
C ALA A 523 -0.25 -23.14 20.41
N SER A 524 -1.15 -23.01 21.38
CA SER A 524 -2.47 -22.40 21.11
C SER A 524 -2.42 -20.95 20.59
N SER A 525 -1.38 -20.18 20.95
CA SER A 525 -1.13 -18.83 20.41
C SER A 525 -0.88 -18.81 18.90
N ALA A 526 -0.54 -19.96 18.33
CA ALA A 526 -0.20 -20.10 16.93
C ALA A 526 -1.36 -19.91 15.99
N LEU A 527 -2.53 -20.45 16.34
CA LEU A 527 -3.67 -20.42 15.45
C LEU A 527 -4.05 -18.97 15.14
N PRO A 528 -4.24 -18.05 16.12
CA PRO A 528 -4.47 -16.65 15.80
C PRO A 528 -3.33 -16.00 15.01
N LEU A 529 -2.06 -16.23 15.36
CA LEU A 529 -0.93 -15.65 14.61
C LEU A 529 -0.94 -16.08 13.15
N VAL A 530 -1.19 -17.36 12.88
CA VAL A 530 -1.29 -17.90 11.53
C VAL A 530 -2.48 -17.31 10.79
N LEU A 531 -3.66 -17.29 11.40
CA LEU A 531 -4.89 -16.78 10.77
C LEU A 531 -4.78 -15.29 10.41
N LEU A 532 -4.03 -14.51 11.20
CA LEU A 532 -3.95 -13.05 11.05
C LEU A 532 -2.72 -12.60 10.24
N LEU A 533 -1.53 -13.16 10.51
CA LEU A 533 -0.28 -12.71 9.88
C LEU A 533 0.01 -13.41 8.56
N ALA A 534 -0.42 -14.66 8.35
CA ALA A 534 -0.15 -15.37 7.09
C ALA A 534 -0.79 -14.68 5.86
N PRO A 535 -2.06 -14.24 5.87
CA PRO A 535 -2.63 -13.50 4.75
C PRO A 535 -2.11 -12.06 4.66
N LEU A 536 -1.73 -11.44 5.80
CA LEU A 536 -1.25 -10.06 5.85
C LEU A 536 0.18 -9.91 5.32
N LEU A 537 1.06 -10.89 5.55
CA LEU A 537 2.48 -10.79 5.18
C LEU A 537 2.71 -10.58 3.67
N PRO A 538 2.06 -11.32 2.75
CA PRO A 538 2.16 -11.05 1.31
C PRO A 538 1.63 -9.67 0.92
N VAL A 539 0.56 -9.20 1.57
CA VAL A 539 0.00 -7.86 1.33
C VAL A 539 1.03 -6.81 1.72
N LEU A 540 1.60 -6.90 2.93
CA LEU A 540 2.63 -5.97 3.41
C LEU A 540 3.84 -5.94 2.50
N LEU A 541 4.36 -7.11 2.08
CA LEU A 541 5.52 -7.19 1.18
C LEU A 541 5.25 -6.51 -0.17
N ARG A 542 4.03 -6.62 -0.72
CA ARG A 542 3.63 -5.92 -1.95
C ARG A 542 3.39 -4.42 -1.74
N THR A 543 2.86 -4.02 -0.59
CA THR A 543 2.61 -2.61 -0.28
C THR A 543 3.91 -1.82 -0.14
N VAL A 544 4.93 -2.41 0.47
CA VAL A 544 6.19 -1.71 0.81
C VAL A 544 7.33 -1.99 -0.18
N GLY A 545 7.20 -3.03 -1.02
CA GLY A 545 8.20 -3.43 -2.00
C GLY A 545 9.40 -4.18 -1.39
N LEU A 546 10.25 -4.76 -2.25
CA LEU A 546 11.45 -5.48 -1.80
C LEU A 546 12.46 -4.56 -1.11
N GLY A 547 12.52 -3.28 -1.53
CA GLY A 547 13.40 -2.26 -0.98
C GLY A 547 13.25 -2.03 0.52
N THR A 548 12.07 -2.33 1.07
CA THR A 548 11.76 -2.14 2.49
C THR A 548 11.22 -3.40 3.16
N ALA A 549 11.48 -4.58 2.58
CA ALA A 549 11.02 -5.89 3.07
C ALA A 549 11.48 -6.24 4.50
N ALA A 550 12.47 -5.53 5.04
CA ALA A 550 12.96 -5.72 6.40
C ALA A 550 11.83 -5.68 7.46
N ALA A 551 10.95 -4.67 7.40
CA ALA A 551 9.90 -4.50 8.41
C ALA A 551 8.85 -5.64 8.39
N PRO A 552 8.26 -6.04 7.24
CA PRO A 552 7.40 -7.22 7.18
C PRO A 552 8.09 -8.50 7.67
N LEU A 553 9.37 -8.70 7.36
CA LEU A 553 10.11 -9.91 7.73
C LEU A 553 10.37 -10.04 9.24
N MET A 554 10.38 -8.93 10.00
CA MET A 554 10.45 -8.97 11.46
C MET A 554 9.26 -9.71 12.10
N THR A 555 8.16 -9.90 11.38
CA THR A 555 6.99 -10.64 11.87
C THR A 555 7.11 -12.17 11.69
N VAL A 556 7.99 -12.65 10.81
CA VAL A 556 8.16 -14.09 10.52
C VAL A 556 8.53 -14.91 11.77
N PRO A 557 9.39 -14.43 12.69
CA PRO A 557 9.67 -15.15 13.94
C PRO A 557 8.45 -15.39 14.83
N LEU A 558 7.40 -14.55 14.75
CA LEU A 558 6.14 -14.79 15.47
C LEU A 558 5.42 -16.03 14.91
N LEU A 559 5.41 -16.19 13.58
CA LEU A 559 4.85 -17.36 12.90
C LEU A 559 5.66 -18.64 13.18
N VAL A 560 6.99 -18.54 13.30
CA VAL A 560 7.84 -19.70 13.64
C VAL A 560 7.81 -20.03 15.14
N GLY A 561 7.57 -19.03 16.01
CA GLY A 561 7.45 -19.22 17.46
C GLY A 561 6.38 -20.24 17.86
N VAL A 562 5.38 -20.46 17.01
CA VAL A 562 4.40 -21.56 17.08
C VAL A 562 5.04 -22.94 17.32
N LEU A 563 6.20 -23.17 16.73
CA LEU A 563 6.90 -24.44 16.79
C LEU A 563 7.59 -24.68 18.14
N PHE A 564 7.55 -23.71 19.07
CA PHE A 564 8.06 -23.88 20.43
C PHE A 564 7.46 -25.06 21.17
N ALA A 565 6.20 -25.34 20.86
CA ALA A 565 5.44 -26.37 21.52
C ALA A 565 5.77 -27.78 21.03
N VAL A 566 6.36 -27.90 19.83
CA VAL A 566 6.80 -29.18 19.27
C VAL A 566 8.07 -29.63 19.99
N ASP A 567 8.19 -30.94 20.23
CA ASP A 567 9.45 -31.48 20.73
C ASP A 567 10.50 -31.44 19.61
N VAL A 568 11.35 -30.42 19.68
CA VAL A 568 12.44 -30.25 18.73
C VAL A 568 13.60 -31.19 19.00
N LYS A 569 13.62 -32.04 20.04
CA LYS A 569 14.73 -32.99 20.31
C LYS A 569 14.96 -34.06 19.23
N PRO A 570 13.93 -34.75 18.70
CA PRO A 570 14.10 -35.63 17.55
C PRO A 570 14.51 -34.86 16.29
N VAL A 571 14.01 -33.62 16.13
CA VAL A 571 14.36 -32.75 15.01
C VAL A 571 15.76 -32.16 15.17
N LEU A 572 16.28 -31.94 16.39
CA LEU A 572 17.60 -31.40 16.71
C LEU A 572 18.73 -32.23 16.07
N ARG A 573 18.52 -33.55 15.92
CA ARG A 573 19.44 -34.45 15.21
C ARG A 573 19.50 -34.17 13.70
N ARG A 574 18.41 -33.65 13.12
CA ARG A 574 18.28 -33.26 11.71
C ARG A 574 18.13 -31.74 11.53
N ALA A 575 18.29 -30.94 12.58
CA ALA A 575 17.98 -29.52 12.55
C ALA A 575 18.93 -28.78 11.63
N ARG A 576 20.20 -29.22 11.58
CA ARG A 576 21.19 -28.74 10.59
C ARG A 576 20.74 -29.01 9.16
N ILE A 577 20.17 -30.20 8.89
CA ILE A 577 19.65 -30.55 7.57
C ILE A 577 18.46 -29.66 7.24
N LEU A 578 17.46 -29.54 8.12
CA LEU A 578 16.29 -28.69 7.87
C LEU A 578 16.67 -27.21 7.69
N THR A 579 17.57 -26.68 8.54
CA THR A 579 18.11 -25.32 8.36
C THR A 579 18.80 -25.17 7.01
N ALA A 580 19.67 -26.12 6.64
CA ALA A 580 20.37 -26.08 5.36
C ALA A 580 19.40 -26.19 4.18
N THR A 581 18.36 -27.03 4.28
CA THR A 581 17.32 -27.16 3.26
C THR A 581 16.49 -25.90 3.13
N LEU A 582 16.03 -25.28 4.24
CA LEU A 582 15.29 -24.03 4.20
C LEU A 582 16.17 -22.88 3.66
N ALA A 583 17.41 -22.80 4.11
CA ALA A 583 18.35 -21.80 3.62
C ALA A 583 18.62 -21.98 2.11
N LEU A 584 18.89 -23.21 1.67
CA LEU A 584 19.10 -23.54 0.26
C LEU A 584 17.84 -23.26 -0.58
N ALA A 585 16.66 -23.64 -0.09
CA ALA A 585 15.39 -23.37 -0.77
C ALA A 585 15.11 -21.87 -0.86
N GLY A 586 15.34 -21.12 0.20
CA GLY A 586 15.19 -19.66 0.22
C GLY A 586 16.13 -18.97 -0.76
N VAL A 587 17.42 -19.33 -0.74
CA VAL A 587 18.41 -18.84 -1.72
C VAL A 587 18.02 -19.25 -3.15
N LEU A 588 17.65 -20.51 -3.39
CA LEU A 588 17.26 -20.99 -4.71
C LEU A 588 16.04 -20.24 -5.25
N LEU A 589 15.00 -20.04 -4.43
CA LEU A 589 13.80 -19.28 -4.82
C LEU A 589 14.14 -17.83 -5.16
N MET A 590 15.04 -17.21 -4.41
CA MET A 590 15.51 -15.86 -4.71
C MET A 590 16.37 -15.81 -5.96
N SER A 591 17.27 -16.76 -6.16
CA SER A 591 18.08 -16.86 -7.38
C SER A 591 17.21 -17.11 -8.60
N VAL A 592 16.18 -17.96 -8.50
CA VAL A 592 15.18 -18.17 -9.55
C VAL A 592 14.38 -16.90 -9.78
N GLY A 593 13.90 -16.24 -8.73
CA GLY A 593 13.18 -14.97 -8.85
C GLY A 593 14.00 -13.90 -9.57
N ALA A 594 15.24 -13.69 -9.15
CA ALA A 594 16.17 -12.80 -9.84
C ALA A 594 16.48 -13.25 -11.28
N ALA A 595 16.61 -14.55 -11.55
CA ALA A 595 16.91 -15.04 -12.90
C ALA A 595 15.71 -14.91 -13.86
N VAL A 596 14.49 -15.07 -13.34
CA VAL A 596 13.23 -14.98 -14.10
C VAL A 596 12.87 -13.54 -14.37
N ASP A 597 13.09 -12.64 -13.42
CA ASP A 597 12.71 -11.22 -13.54
C ASP A 597 13.68 -10.45 -14.45
N ARG A 598 13.57 -10.72 -15.74
CA ARG A 598 14.31 -10.07 -16.83
C ARG A 598 13.49 -8.97 -17.44
N PHE A 599 14.18 -8.02 -18.06
CA PHE A 599 13.56 -6.94 -18.81
C PHE A 599 13.43 -7.34 -20.28
N ASP A 600 12.23 -7.22 -20.80
CA ASP A 600 11.82 -7.58 -22.15
C ASP A 600 10.65 -6.67 -22.57
N PRO A 601 10.15 -6.71 -23.82
CA PRO A 601 9.05 -5.83 -24.23
C PRO A 601 7.75 -5.97 -23.44
N ALA A 602 7.52 -7.08 -22.74
CA ALA A 602 6.37 -7.25 -21.85
C ALA A 602 6.65 -6.79 -20.40
N HIS A 603 7.93 -6.64 -20.05
CA HIS A 603 8.44 -6.20 -18.75
C HIS A 603 9.56 -5.17 -18.96
N PRO A 604 9.27 -4.01 -19.56
CA PRO A 604 10.31 -3.08 -19.99
C PRO A 604 11.04 -2.44 -18.81
N LEU A 605 12.33 -2.17 -18.95
CA LEU A 605 13.12 -1.51 -17.92
C LEU A 605 12.74 -0.02 -17.80
N PRO A 606 12.39 0.48 -16.61
CA PRO A 606 12.19 1.91 -16.38
C PRO A 606 13.48 2.71 -16.61
N VAL A 607 13.34 3.84 -17.30
CA VAL A 607 14.41 4.79 -17.58
C VAL A 607 13.98 6.22 -17.29
N SER A 608 14.93 7.03 -16.84
CA SER A 608 14.72 8.45 -16.58
C SER A 608 15.35 9.30 -17.68
N LEU A 609 14.52 10.00 -18.46
CA LEU A 609 14.92 11.06 -19.37
C LEU A 609 13.84 12.15 -19.37
N MET A 610 14.27 13.41 -19.40
CA MET A 610 13.42 14.59 -19.50
C MET A 610 14.03 15.55 -20.50
N TYR A 611 13.20 16.35 -21.15
CA TYR A 611 13.63 17.45 -22.01
C TYR A 611 13.41 18.79 -21.29
N ALA A 612 14.40 19.67 -21.30
CA ALA A 612 14.31 21.01 -20.72
C ALA A 612 14.74 22.08 -21.73
N LEU A 613 13.98 23.16 -21.84
CA LEU A 613 14.30 24.34 -22.64
C LEU A 613 14.45 25.57 -21.74
N ASP A 614 15.64 26.16 -21.71
CA ASP A 614 15.82 27.52 -21.20
C ASP A 614 15.44 28.52 -22.30
N ALA A 615 14.25 29.12 -22.19
CA ALA A 615 13.75 30.05 -23.18
C ALA A 615 14.44 31.42 -23.13
N ASP A 616 15.24 31.73 -22.08
CA ASP A 616 16.06 32.94 -22.04
C ASP A 616 17.23 32.83 -23.02
N THR A 617 17.84 31.64 -23.12
CA THR A 617 19.03 31.38 -23.96
C THR A 617 18.69 30.67 -25.26
N GLY A 618 17.51 30.05 -25.36
CA GLY A 618 17.11 29.19 -26.47
C GLY A 618 17.80 27.82 -26.47
N GLN A 619 18.55 27.49 -25.41
CA GLN A 619 19.27 26.22 -25.28
C GLN A 619 18.39 25.14 -24.66
N ALA A 620 18.39 23.96 -25.27
CA ALA A 620 17.71 22.78 -24.76
C ALA A 620 18.70 21.75 -24.21
N GLN A 621 18.28 21.01 -23.20
CA GLN A 621 19.06 19.98 -22.54
C GLN A 621 18.23 18.74 -22.24
N TRP A 622 18.90 17.58 -22.32
CA TRP A 622 18.43 16.34 -21.75
C TRP A 622 18.79 16.28 -20.28
N MET A 623 17.90 15.73 -19.46
CA MET A 623 18.12 15.53 -18.02
C MET A 623 17.74 14.10 -17.63
N SER A 624 18.53 13.50 -16.74
CA SER A 624 18.23 12.18 -16.18
C SER A 624 18.50 12.13 -14.69
N ALA A 625 17.59 11.54 -13.92
CA ALA A 625 17.78 11.30 -12.49
C ALA A 625 18.71 10.09 -12.23
N ASP A 626 18.89 9.21 -13.22
CA ASP A 626 19.57 7.93 -13.05
C ASP A 626 21.02 8.10 -12.57
N ALA A 627 21.36 7.45 -11.45
CA ALA A 627 22.73 7.37 -10.93
C ALA A 627 23.67 6.79 -11.99
N ASP A 628 23.25 5.66 -12.55
CA ASP A 628 23.88 4.97 -13.66
C ASP A 628 22.84 4.75 -14.77
N PRO A 629 22.78 5.66 -15.78
CA PRO A 629 21.78 5.59 -16.83
C PRO A 629 22.00 4.35 -17.72
N ASP A 630 20.92 3.81 -18.25
CA ASP A 630 21.04 2.75 -19.26
C ASP A 630 21.75 3.25 -20.52
N ARG A 631 22.22 2.34 -21.38
CA ARG A 631 22.96 2.72 -22.59
C ARG A 631 22.18 3.65 -23.53
N TRP A 632 20.85 3.53 -23.56
CA TRP A 632 20.01 4.39 -24.38
C TRP A 632 19.92 5.81 -23.78
N VAL A 633 19.66 5.96 -22.49
CA VAL A 633 19.68 7.28 -21.81
C VAL A 633 21.08 7.89 -21.84
N GLY A 634 22.13 7.09 -21.64
CA GLY A 634 23.52 7.52 -21.67
C GLY A 634 24.00 8.07 -23.03
N HIS A 635 23.24 7.86 -24.11
CA HIS A 635 23.44 8.52 -25.40
C HIS A 635 23.08 10.02 -25.34
N TYR A 636 22.13 10.39 -24.48
CA TYR A 636 21.59 11.74 -24.37
C TYR A 636 22.20 12.58 -23.24
N VAL A 637 22.76 11.94 -22.21
CA VAL A 637 23.30 12.63 -21.03
C VAL A 637 24.77 12.30 -20.78
N THR A 638 25.49 13.25 -20.18
CA THR A 638 26.89 13.08 -19.81
C THR A 638 27.05 12.53 -18.38
N ALA A 639 28.28 12.28 -17.96
CA ALA A 639 28.59 11.94 -16.57
C ALA A 639 28.48 13.14 -15.61
N ARG A 640 28.41 14.37 -16.15
CA ARG A 640 28.32 15.59 -15.35
C ARG A 640 26.95 15.68 -14.68
N ARG A 641 26.96 15.86 -13.36
CA ARG A 641 25.75 16.17 -12.57
C ARG A 641 25.72 17.64 -12.18
N MET A 642 24.54 18.24 -12.26
CA MET A 642 24.34 19.61 -11.79
C MET A 642 22.92 19.82 -11.24
N PRO A 643 22.76 20.68 -10.23
CA PRO A 643 21.45 21.21 -9.86
C PRO A 643 20.82 21.94 -11.05
N VAL A 644 19.52 21.75 -11.26
CA VAL A 644 18.75 22.42 -12.33
C VAL A 644 17.69 23.37 -11.76
N THR A 645 17.58 23.44 -10.44
CA THR A 645 16.54 24.18 -9.70
C THR A 645 16.56 25.69 -9.90
N ASP A 646 17.67 26.24 -10.37
CA ASP A 646 17.76 27.66 -10.72
C ASP A 646 16.92 28.00 -11.95
N ARG A 647 16.71 27.01 -12.84
CA ARG A 647 15.87 27.14 -14.04
C ARG A 647 14.56 26.34 -13.94
N PHE A 648 14.56 25.25 -13.19
CA PHE A 648 13.41 24.35 -13.04
C PHE A 648 13.13 24.06 -11.57
N PRO A 649 12.48 24.99 -10.84
CA PRO A 649 12.36 24.91 -9.37
C PRO A 649 11.51 23.75 -8.85
N ASN A 650 10.65 23.16 -9.69
CA ASN A 650 9.85 21.97 -9.40
C ASN A 650 10.63 20.65 -9.58
N LEU A 651 11.79 20.68 -10.22
CA LEU A 651 12.61 19.49 -10.45
C LEU A 651 13.64 19.30 -9.34
N TRP A 652 13.17 18.84 -8.18
CA TRP A 652 14.05 18.51 -7.07
C TRP A 652 14.75 17.19 -7.40
N GLY A 653 16.06 17.26 -7.62
CA GLY A 653 16.82 16.14 -8.11
C GLY A 653 17.37 15.24 -7.01
N PRO A 654 17.96 14.09 -7.40
CA PRO A 654 18.80 13.30 -6.51
C PRO A 654 19.96 14.15 -5.96
N ALA A 655 20.59 13.70 -4.87
CA ALA A 655 21.76 14.36 -4.31
C ALA A 655 22.84 14.59 -5.40
N GLY A 656 23.29 15.84 -5.55
CA GLY A 656 24.23 16.26 -6.60
C GLY A 656 23.58 16.70 -7.91
N GLY A 657 22.25 16.62 -8.06
CA GLY A 657 21.50 17.08 -9.22
C GLY A 657 21.40 16.05 -10.36
N TYR A 658 20.92 16.49 -11.52
CA TYR A 658 20.64 15.64 -12.68
C TYR A 658 21.87 15.46 -13.55
N ARG A 659 21.97 14.30 -14.21
CA ARG A 659 22.87 14.15 -15.35
C ARG A 659 22.31 14.94 -16.53
N VAL A 660 23.16 15.70 -17.21
CA VAL A 660 22.71 16.56 -18.32
C VAL A 660 23.49 16.33 -19.60
N GLY A 661 22.85 16.59 -20.74
CA GLY A 661 23.48 16.65 -22.06
C GLY A 661 22.74 17.62 -22.98
N ASP A 662 23.38 18.03 -24.07
CA ASP A 662 22.79 18.98 -25.01
C ASP A 662 21.64 18.32 -25.80
N ALA A 663 20.54 19.05 -25.99
CA ALA A 663 19.39 18.61 -26.78
C ALA A 663 19.13 19.56 -27.94
N PRO A 664 18.59 19.06 -29.07
CA PRO A 664 18.17 19.93 -30.16
C PRO A 664 16.98 20.80 -29.74
N THR A 665 17.05 22.10 -30.02
CA THR A 665 15.95 23.01 -29.71
C THR A 665 14.74 22.75 -30.61
N VAL A 666 13.61 22.45 -29.98
CA VAL A 666 12.33 22.23 -30.65
C VAL A 666 11.42 23.45 -30.53
N ALA A 667 10.77 23.83 -31.64
CA ALA A 667 9.80 24.93 -31.69
C ALA A 667 8.44 24.57 -31.05
N ALA A 668 8.00 23.32 -31.17
CA ALA A 668 6.66 22.85 -30.80
C ALA A 668 6.45 22.57 -29.29
N LEU A 669 7.29 23.11 -28.40
CA LEU A 669 7.14 22.97 -26.96
C LEU A 669 6.44 24.20 -26.37
N PRO A 670 5.49 24.05 -25.42
CA PRO A 670 4.91 25.19 -24.73
C PRO A 670 5.95 26.05 -24.04
N ARG A 671 6.01 27.33 -24.39
CA ARG A 671 6.93 28.31 -23.80
C ARG A 671 6.17 29.24 -22.88
N PRO A 672 6.55 29.36 -21.60
CA PRO A 672 5.83 30.20 -20.66
C PRO A 672 6.06 31.68 -20.97
N VAL A 673 4.98 32.45 -20.98
CA VAL A 673 4.96 33.90 -21.15
C VAL A 673 4.31 34.58 -19.96
N VAL A 674 5.02 35.57 -19.41
CA VAL A 674 4.49 36.47 -18.39
C VAL A 674 4.35 37.86 -18.99
N ARG A 675 3.15 38.44 -18.91
CA ARG A 675 2.88 39.84 -19.28
C ARG A 675 2.36 40.58 -18.08
N SER A 676 2.89 41.77 -17.80
CA SER A 676 2.28 42.66 -16.82
C SER A 676 0.99 43.24 -17.40
N VAL A 677 -0.12 43.06 -16.68
CA VAL A 677 -1.44 43.65 -16.98
C VAL A 677 -1.75 44.80 -16.01
N GLY A 678 -0.96 44.97 -14.96
CA GLY A 678 -1.05 46.09 -14.04
C GLY A 678 0.15 46.12 -13.09
N ASP A 679 0.64 47.32 -12.82
CA ASP A 679 1.76 47.54 -11.91
C ASP A 679 1.56 48.89 -11.19
N GLU A 680 1.17 48.81 -9.92
CA GLU A 680 0.95 49.97 -9.06
C GLU A 680 2.01 50.00 -7.98
N ARG A 681 2.65 51.15 -7.78
CA ARG A 681 3.70 51.34 -6.77
C ARG A 681 3.33 52.42 -5.78
N ASP A 682 3.46 52.11 -4.49
CA ASP A 682 3.33 53.03 -3.36
C ASP A 682 4.52 52.83 -2.41
N GLY A 683 5.57 53.63 -2.60
CA GLY A 683 6.85 53.48 -1.90
C GLY A 683 7.52 52.13 -2.19
N THR A 684 7.67 51.30 -1.14
CA THR A 684 8.21 49.93 -1.22
C THR A 684 7.13 48.87 -1.42
N LEU A 685 5.86 49.25 -1.37
CA LEU A 685 4.74 48.37 -1.68
C LEU A 685 4.45 48.42 -3.17
N ARG A 686 4.25 47.25 -3.76
CA ARG A 686 3.92 47.11 -5.18
C ARG A 686 2.79 46.11 -5.35
N ARG A 687 1.82 46.44 -6.18
CA ARG A 687 0.76 45.54 -6.61
C ARG A 687 1.00 45.20 -8.08
N LEU A 688 1.43 43.97 -8.32
CA LEU A 688 1.67 43.42 -9.64
C LEU A 688 0.49 42.54 -10.04
N ARG A 689 -0.02 42.73 -11.26
CA ARG A 689 -0.96 41.82 -11.90
C ARG A 689 -0.30 41.26 -13.14
N LEU A 690 -0.10 39.95 -13.15
CA LEU A 690 0.68 39.25 -14.17
C LEU A 690 -0.20 38.22 -14.86
N GLN A 691 -0.30 38.30 -16.18
CA GLN A 691 -0.88 37.25 -17.01
C GLN A 691 0.20 36.21 -17.32
N VAL A 692 0.00 34.98 -16.85
CA VAL A 692 0.88 33.84 -17.11
C VAL A 692 0.19 32.92 -18.12
N SER A 693 0.84 32.66 -19.25
CA SER A 693 0.27 31.90 -20.38
C SER A 693 1.35 31.10 -21.09
N ALA A 694 0.99 30.35 -22.14
CA ALA A 694 1.94 29.74 -23.05
C ALA A 694 1.86 30.38 -24.45
N GLU A 695 3.02 30.61 -25.07
CA GLU A 695 3.15 31.18 -26.43
C GLU A 695 2.54 30.27 -27.51
N SER A 696 2.60 28.95 -27.28
CA SER A 696 2.10 27.90 -28.17
C SER A 696 1.90 26.60 -27.39
N GLY A 697 1.11 25.68 -27.93
CA GLY A 697 0.79 24.39 -27.30
C GLY A 697 -0.05 24.51 -26.02
N ARG A 698 -0.64 23.39 -25.58
CA ARG A 698 -1.39 23.30 -24.31
C ARG A 698 -0.49 22.65 -23.25
N PRO A 699 0.07 23.40 -22.30
CA PRO A 699 0.81 22.79 -21.19
C PRO A 699 -0.17 22.09 -20.24
N ILE A 700 0.25 20.98 -19.64
CA ILE A 700 -0.52 20.34 -18.55
C ILE A 700 -0.31 21.05 -17.21
N LEU A 701 0.75 21.85 -17.09
CA LEU A 701 1.02 22.68 -15.92
C LEU A 701 1.77 23.95 -16.32
N LEU A 702 1.35 25.08 -15.76
CA LEU A 702 2.07 26.35 -15.78
C LEU A 702 2.42 26.77 -14.34
N ALA A 703 3.64 27.22 -14.10
CA ALA A 703 4.06 27.67 -12.79
C ALA A 703 4.66 29.08 -12.85
N LEU A 704 4.52 29.81 -11.74
CA LEU A 704 5.19 31.08 -11.50
C LEU A 704 5.91 31.02 -10.16
N TYR A 705 7.19 31.35 -10.18
CA TYR A 705 8.05 31.45 -8.99
C TYR A 705 8.58 32.88 -8.85
N LEU A 706 8.80 33.31 -7.62
CA LEU A 706 9.29 34.64 -7.28
C LEU A 706 10.58 34.56 -6.46
N ASP A 707 11.55 35.40 -6.83
CA ASP A 707 12.84 35.54 -6.15
C ASP A 707 12.65 36.31 -4.84
N THR A 708 12.65 35.57 -3.72
CA THR A 708 12.40 36.18 -2.41
C THR A 708 13.63 36.86 -1.79
N SER A 709 14.75 36.92 -2.52
CA SER A 709 15.87 37.80 -2.18
C SER A 709 15.63 39.23 -2.67
N SER A 710 14.78 39.39 -3.70
CA SER A 710 14.45 40.69 -4.30
C SER A 710 13.14 41.30 -3.79
N ALA A 711 12.19 40.47 -3.33
CA ALA A 711 10.89 40.92 -2.87
C ALA A 711 10.28 39.97 -1.82
N THR A 712 9.39 40.50 -0.98
CA THR A 712 8.59 39.69 -0.04
C THR A 712 7.13 39.68 -0.48
N VAL A 713 6.55 38.50 -0.69
CA VAL A 713 5.11 38.37 -0.99
C VAL A 713 4.30 38.61 0.27
N LEU A 714 3.45 39.63 0.26
CA LEU A 714 2.56 39.95 1.38
C LEU A 714 1.19 39.31 1.20
N ASP A 715 0.73 39.20 -0.04
CA ASP A 715 -0.55 38.61 -0.42
C ASP A 715 -0.50 38.23 -1.91
N ALA A 716 -1.24 37.19 -2.27
CA ALA A 716 -1.27 36.67 -3.64
C ALA A 716 -2.60 35.97 -3.94
N THR A 717 -3.15 36.18 -5.13
CA THR A 717 -4.41 35.55 -5.58
C THR A 717 -4.34 35.19 -7.06
N ILE A 718 -5.08 34.14 -7.46
CA ILE A 718 -5.31 33.79 -8.88
C ILE A 718 -6.73 34.19 -9.27
N ALA A 719 -6.87 34.81 -10.43
CA ALA A 719 -8.19 35.14 -10.99
C ALA A 719 -9.03 33.88 -11.21
N GLY A 720 -10.31 33.95 -10.84
CA GLY A 720 -11.26 32.83 -10.97
C GLY A 720 -11.33 31.91 -9.74
N LEU A 721 -10.46 32.07 -8.74
CA LEU A 721 -10.65 31.39 -7.45
C LEU A 721 -11.87 31.97 -6.71
N PRO A 722 -12.72 31.13 -6.07
CA PRO A 722 -13.89 31.61 -5.33
C PRO A 722 -13.53 32.57 -4.18
N THR A 723 -14.38 33.58 -3.97
CA THR A 723 -14.22 34.59 -2.91
C THR A 723 -14.17 33.94 -1.52
N GLY A 724 -13.13 34.24 -0.74
CA GLY A 724 -12.93 33.70 0.62
C GLY A 724 -12.23 32.34 0.69
N GLY A 725 -11.92 31.71 -0.45
CA GLY A 725 -11.27 30.39 -0.52
C GLY A 725 -9.95 30.32 -1.28
N GLY A 726 -9.32 31.46 -1.63
CA GLY A 726 -8.28 31.49 -2.68
C GLY A 726 -7.14 32.49 -2.51
N ALA A 727 -6.79 32.87 -1.27
CA ALA A 727 -5.51 33.53 -1.04
C ALA A 727 -4.40 32.47 -1.09
N LEU A 728 -3.46 32.65 -2.01
CA LEU A 728 -2.24 31.86 -2.04
C LEU A 728 -1.42 32.15 -0.79
N SER A 729 -0.57 31.20 -0.41
CA SER A 729 0.36 31.36 0.71
C SER A 729 1.21 32.64 0.55
N SER A 730 1.42 33.39 1.64
CA SER A 730 2.29 34.57 1.66
C SER A 730 3.73 34.22 2.09
N GLY A 731 4.64 35.19 2.01
CA GLY A 731 6.02 35.04 2.45
C GLY A 731 6.81 34.06 1.58
N ARG A 732 7.19 32.92 2.16
CA ARG A 732 7.96 31.84 1.50
C ARG A 732 7.22 30.52 1.68
N ASN A 733 6.49 30.08 0.65
CA ASN A 733 5.80 28.79 0.66
C ASN A 733 6.68 27.63 0.16
N VAL A 734 7.81 27.94 -0.48
CA VAL A 734 8.83 26.94 -0.88
C VAL A 734 10.15 27.13 -0.12
N PRO A 735 10.15 27.13 1.22
CA PRO A 735 11.32 27.48 2.02
C PRO A 735 12.50 26.51 1.81
N LEU A 736 12.21 25.26 1.46
CA LEU A 736 13.19 24.18 1.29
C LEU A 736 13.84 24.13 -0.10
N ALA A 737 13.31 24.86 -1.11
CA ALA A 737 13.91 24.85 -2.45
C ALA A 737 15.36 25.40 -2.41
N PRO A 738 16.36 24.76 -3.02
CA PRO A 738 17.75 25.21 -2.91
C PRO A 738 18.02 26.57 -3.61
N ALA A 739 17.16 26.98 -4.55
CA ALA A 739 17.28 28.21 -5.32
C ALA A 739 16.65 29.44 -4.62
N VAL A 740 16.81 30.63 -5.21
CA VAL A 740 16.23 31.91 -4.73
C VAL A 740 14.70 31.97 -4.84
N TRP A 741 14.12 31.06 -5.62
CA TRP A 741 12.69 30.87 -5.90
C TRP A 741 11.92 30.29 -4.70
N LYS A 742 11.83 31.04 -3.60
CA LYS A 742 11.22 30.56 -2.34
C LYS A 742 9.71 30.83 -2.22
N TRP A 743 9.12 31.47 -3.22
CA TRP A 743 7.68 31.60 -3.35
C TRP A 743 7.26 31.11 -4.72
N GLY A 744 6.16 30.36 -4.82
CA GLY A 744 5.63 29.96 -6.11
C GLY A 744 4.22 29.40 -6.09
N VAL A 745 3.63 29.33 -7.27
CA VAL A 745 2.34 28.70 -7.53
C VAL A 745 2.41 27.89 -8.82
N MET A 746 1.81 26.70 -8.81
CA MET A 746 1.65 25.82 -9.96
C MET A 746 0.16 25.73 -10.29
N VAL A 747 -0.16 25.85 -11.57
CA VAL A 747 -1.52 25.75 -12.11
C VAL A 747 -1.56 24.56 -13.05
N ALA A 748 -2.11 23.45 -12.56
CA ALA A 748 -2.44 22.26 -13.34
C ALA A 748 -3.64 22.54 -14.25
N ALA A 749 -3.71 21.88 -15.41
CA ALA A 749 -4.77 22.10 -16.40
C ALA A 749 -5.08 23.60 -16.61
N PRO A 750 -4.06 24.44 -16.89
CA PRO A 750 -4.26 25.88 -16.98
C PRO A 750 -5.27 26.21 -18.10
N PRO A 751 -6.12 27.25 -17.93
CA PRO A 751 -7.00 27.69 -19.01
C PRO A 751 -6.21 28.03 -20.28
N ASP A 752 -6.84 27.92 -21.46
CA ASP A 752 -6.16 28.17 -22.75
C ASP A 752 -5.56 29.59 -22.85
N ALA A 753 -6.22 30.58 -22.24
CA ALA A 753 -5.73 31.95 -22.16
C ALA A 753 -4.61 32.15 -21.12
N GLY A 754 -4.27 31.11 -20.35
CA GLY A 754 -3.47 31.20 -19.14
C GLY A 754 -4.28 31.66 -17.92
N PHE A 755 -3.58 32.16 -16.91
CA PHE A 755 -4.18 32.67 -15.69
C PHE A 755 -3.57 34.03 -15.29
N GLU A 756 -4.38 34.88 -14.67
CA GLU A 756 -3.89 36.11 -14.05
C GLU A 756 -3.58 35.84 -12.57
N VAL A 757 -2.39 36.27 -12.14
CA VAL A 757 -2.00 36.28 -10.72
C VAL A 757 -1.80 37.72 -10.26
N SER A 758 -2.47 38.08 -9.17
CA SER A 758 -2.31 39.35 -8.48
C SER A 758 -1.42 39.16 -7.27
N LEU A 759 -0.33 39.92 -7.21
CA LEU A 759 0.66 39.87 -6.14
C LEU A 759 0.75 41.23 -5.47
N ARG A 760 0.68 41.25 -4.14
CA ARG A 760 1.07 42.40 -3.34
C ARG A 760 2.40 42.08 -2.70
N VAL A 761 3.44 42.81 -3.09
CA VAL A 761 4.82 42.54 -2.66
C VAL A 761 5.42 43.77 -1.99
N ARG A 762 6.40 43.54 -1.12
CA ARG A 762 7.33 44.56 -0.66
C ARG A 762 8.65 44.38 -1.40
N ALA A 763 9.07 45.39 -2.16
CA ALA A 763 10.29 45.36 -2.96
C ALA A 763 10.90 46.76 -3.07
N ASP A 764 12.21 46.87 -2.86
CA ASP A 764 12.94 48.13 -3.04
C ASP A 764 13.37 48.34 -4.50
N GLY A 765 13.49 47.24 -5.26
CA GLY A 765 13.93 47.20 -6.65
C GLY A 765 13.07 46.30 -7.55
N PRO A 766 13.61 45.84 -8.68
CA PRO A 766 12.89 44.97 -9.61
C PRO A 766 12.46 43.65 -8.98
N VAL A 767 11.26 43.20 -9.31
CA VAL A 767 10.72 41.91 -8.87
C VAL A 767 11.05 40.88 -9.94
N ARG A 768 11.92 39.92 -9.58
CA ARG A 768 12.30 38.85 -10.49
C ARG A 768 11.35 37.67 -10.34
N VAL A 769 10.86 37.17 -11.47
CA VAL A 769 10.01 35.98 -11.52
C VAL A 769 10.50 34.98 -12.55
N LEU A 770 10.24 33.71 -12.31
CA LEU A 770 10.49 32.62 -13.23
C LEU A 770 9.16 31.94 -13.55
N ALA A 771 8.84 31.85 -14.84
CA ALA A 771 7.70 31.07 -15.28
C ALA A 771 8.18 29.75 -15.89
N LEU A 772 7.40 28.70 -15.67
CA LEU A 772 7.69 27.35 -16.14
C LEU A 772 6.45 26.75 -16.79
N ALA A 773 6.64 26.04 -17.90
CA ALA A 773 5.61 25.25 -18.56
C ALA A 773 6.04 23.79 -18.60
N GLN A 774 5.09 22.88 -18.36
CA GLN A 774 5.28 21.45 -18.47
C GLN A 774 4.37 20.89 -19.57
N ALA A 775 4.95 20.09 -20.46
CA ALA A 775 4.25 19.33 -21.49
C ALA A 775 4.14 17.85 -21.09
N PRO A 776 3.11 17.14 -21.56
CA PRO A 776 2.84 15.76 -21.14
C PRO A 776 3.83 14.74 -21.70
N ALA A 777 4.63 15.12 -22.71
CA ALA A 777 5.57 14.22 -23.37
C ALA A 777 6.82 14.97 -23.86
N ILE A 778 7.93 14.23 -23.95
CA ILE A 778 9.12 14.66 -24.69
C ILE A 778 8.77 14.89 -26.17
N PRO A 779 9.29 15.96 -26.81
CA PRO A 779 9.14 16.14 -28.25
C PRO A 779 9.78 14.99 -29.01
N ALA A 780 8.99 14.17 -29.71
CA ALA A 780 9.49 13.00 -30.43
C ALA A 780 10.60 13.32 -31.43
N GLN A 781 10.51 14.49 -32.09
CA GLN A 781 11.52 14.99 -33.03
C GLN A 781 12.84 15.43 -32.39
N ALA A 782 12.90 15.58 -31.06
CA ALA A 782 14.15 15.82 -30.35
C ALA A 782 14.95 14.53 -30.15
N LEU A 783 14.29 13.37 -30.12
CA LEU A 783 14.95 12.07 -30.00
C LEU A 783 15.52 11.65 -31.37
N ASP A 784 16.82 11.39 -31.42
CA ASP A 784 17.49 10.86 -32.61
C ASP A 784 17.39 9.32 -32.71
N ARG A 785 16.93 8.68 -31.62
CA ARG A 785 16.67 7.23 -31.55
C ARG A 785 15.31 6.98 -30.88
N PRO A 786 14.49 6.05 -31.42
CA PRO A 786 13.26 5.68 -30.75
C PRO A 786 13.54 5.05 -29.38
N LEU A 787 12.60 5.18 -28.45
CA LEU A 787 12.64 4.45 -27.19
C LEU A 787 12.58 2.94 -27.50
N PRO A 788 13.53 2.12 -27.04
CA PRO A 788 13.51 0.68 -27.28
C PRO A 788 12.27 0.04 -26.66
N ALA A 789 11.73 -0.99 -27.30
CA ALA A 789 10.50 -1.65 -26.85
C ALA A 789 10.63 -2.32 -25.47
N ASP A 790 11.86 -2.65 -25.04
CA ASP A 790 12.19 -3.18 -23.71
C ASP A 790 12.55 -2.07 -22.70
N ARG A 791 12.21 -0.80 -23.00
CA ARG A 791 12.36 0.36 -22.12
C ARG A 791 11.02 1.08 -21.96
N THR A 792 10.80 1.65 -20.79
CA THR A 792 9.63 2.48 -20.48
C THR A 792 10.05 3.67 -19.65
N TRP A 793 9.29 4.75 -19.71
CA TRP A 793 9.49 5.87 -18.78
C TRP A 793 9.27 5.41 -17.34
N ALA A 794 10.20 5.76 -16.45
CA ALA A 794 10.01 5.58 -15.02
C ALA A 794 8.87 6.46 -14.50
N ALA A 795 8.25 6.01 -13.41
CA ALA A 795 7.32 6.85 -12.66
C ALA A 795 8.03 8.12 -12.16
N GLU A 796 7.28 9.19 -11.96
CA GLU A 796 7.74 10.47 -11.41
C GLU A 796 8.78 11.20 -12.28
N GLY A 797 8.32 12.21 -13.02
CA GLY A 797 9.18 13.18 -13.70
C GLY A 797 9.77 12.72 -15.03
N SER A 798 9.70 11.45 -15.42
CA SER A 798 10.35 10.94 -16.64
C SER A 798 9.40 10.95 -17.85
N GLY A 799 9.96 11.06 -19.05
CA GLY A 799 9.16 11.14 -20.28
C GLY A 799 8.49 12.49 -20.52
N LEU A 800 8.82 13.50 -19.69
CA LEU A 800 8.21 14.84 -19.71
C LEU A 800 9.12 15.89 -20.35
N ALA A 801 8.52 17.02 -20.71
CA ALA A 801 9.25 18.18 -21.19
C ALA A 801 8.88 19.46 -20.46
N PHE A 802 9.89 20.30 -20.22
CA PHE A 802 9.79 21.54 -19.47
C PHE A 802 10.37 22.70 -20.26
N ALA A 803 9.78 23.88 -20.11
CA ALA A 803 10.37 25.13 -20.57
C ALA A 803 10.31 26.18 -19.47
N SER A 804 11.39 26.92 -19.26
CA SER A 804 11.44 28.00 -18.26
C SER A 804 11.83 29.32 -18.90
N ARG A 805 11.33 30.44 -18.36
CA ARG A 805 11.73 31.79 -18.77
C ARG A 805 11.72 32.76 -17.60
N THR A 806 12.71 33.64 -17.53
CA THR A 806 12.84 34.63 -16.45
C THR A 806 12.35 36.00 -16.89
N TYR A 807 11.69 36.71 -15.98
CA TYR A 807 11.22 38.07 -16.18
C TYR A 807 11.66 38.97 -15.03
N GLN A 808 11.80 40.26 -15.32
CA GLN A 808 12.04 41.30 -14.33
C GLN A 808 11.01 42.40 -14.55
N TRP A 809 10.32 42.76 -13.47
CA TRP A 809 9.35 43.85 -13.47
C TRP A 809 9.84 44.96 -12.59
#